data_AF-A0A939YF84-F1
#
_entry.id   AF-A0A939YF84-F1
#
_cell.length_a   1.000
_cell.length_b   1.000
_cell.length_c   1.000
_cell.angle_alpha   90.00
_cell.angle_beta   90.00
_cell.angle_gamma   90.00
#
_symmetry.space_group_name_H-M   'P 1'
#
loop_
_entity.id
_entity.type
_entity.pdbx_description
1 polymer ?
#
loop_
_entity_poly.entity_id
_entity_poly.type
_entity_poly.pdbx_seq_one_letter_code
_entity_poly.pdbx_strand_id
1 'polypeptide(L)'
;MKEVYDENNLDEFEVIETPFRFPRSSSKMDMRNFATNVISIKVLFGDMQDEMEAKATEFLAATMTSKQKNDNAPLPENELEVYDKLGKELMNLVDTNIKKDLDINSYAYKMKKMIYHQMEQIANGDKEILYNDSHTINTTYERVFNDMPLPLEKEVTKLNGEKVKERDIQAHNEFMDKYPFFDLIEDRQDYRDKIQLPYLKAKKNGKVDDKMVKDYINATYEHLQRQKDILGKLKQVPNDEEVRSYIPNIMAYDDWVKGRVGGLRSNAVDRELKALENGWTPDDFELIHNLYQMKCDLDVTKELPEKDKKQITNIYNKFMNTRLGDANDKKKALDSLKPIFKTHEKYAKPDPGIKMEKTIEHFKGSLEMAYKRENPIVMILPDERIRNDMIASLEKMMKGLQAKHRGTLHKDALDSREMTELKDKTREAIKYLKANRDKNIFEDEKFGKIMSDLSAKSNNYTKAKKSVEEKRLRAELIDESLPENSQERRDQERAVVQRLKAWKPKTRMGQTRYAASKDISELCKRFDKNKEYHNKHSIEGTSVVYASMLNEKAERTYDEGVDEILNYYSKKPVFIPEHFENGLYSHENFKATCPAIECKGISNDDFALVAYAAVMDHNNFTDEIVNRHSDSKSPLVTKYDRVSQARTMYTLDISGGTRKNAINHYGVDFIKTSRDKAKEAYDKYRAGDKKPLIDMMAIGISEQIYECMHTGVITGSRRNGYAMGIGLLDRMVEFTKKDPELYDAVMKKLSPETKQDYEDTMNMKKYLDKCIDAEKKLDNAIKNNVELSEAEKKACVKDIIAYDFLTVNHDRFRNEQVNNNKVAQDFKREYGTLAAQIYSGERNDITGDDLIKIDTKYQNESYKPIPQIHGRLRTQEGQKKLNDTIKPLVDAVDINAPVADIRKTMKKFAGNLNESINREKTMQNQAKRLDAANTKNQNPKGLNP
;
A
#
# COMPACT_ATOMS: atom_id res chain seq x y z
N MET A 1 -10.10 -30.43 -49.57
CA MET A 1 -8.65 -30.73 -49.56
C MET A 1 -8.40 -31.46 -48.23
N LYS A 2 -8.21 -32.80 -48.13
CA LYS A 2 -7.28 -33.67 -48.88
C LYS A 2 -5.92 -32.96 -49.04
N GLU A 3 -4.78 -33.37 -48.50
CA GLU A 3 -4.22 -34.57 -47.85
C GLU A 3 -3.24 -34.04 -46.75
N VAL A 4 -2.55 -34.77 -45.86
CA VAL A 4 -1.69 -35.96 -45.99
C VAL A 4 -1.48 -36.52 -44.57
N TYR A 5 -1.69 -37.83 -44.39
CA TYR A 5 -1.14 -38.62 -43.29
C TYR A 5 0.27 -39.08 -43.70
N ASP A 6 1.25 -38.94 -42.82
CA ASP A 6 2.54 -39.65 -42.92
C ASP A 6 2.54 -40.75 -41.85
N GLU A 7 2.25 -41.97 -42.31
CA GLU A 7 2.38 -43.21 -41.54
C GLU A 7 3.85 -43.65 -41.63
N ASN A 8 4.68 -43.37 -40.62
CA ASN A 8 5.91 -44.12 -40.27
C ASN A 8 6.69 -43.39 -39.15
N ASN A 9 6.25 -43.53 -37.90
CA ASN A 9 7.12 -43.50 -36.70
C ASN A 9 6.28 -43.78 -35.45
N LEU A 10 5.81 -45.02 -35.34
CA LEU A 10 5.41 -45.61 -34.07
C LEU A 10 6.45 -46.67 -33.77
N ASP A 11 7.40 -46.39 -32.89
CA ASP A 11 7.97 -47.40 -32.02
C ASP A 11 8.44 -46.78 -30.70
N GLU A 12 7.97 -47.44 -29.64
CA GLU A 12 8.57 -47.59 -28.32
C GLU A 12 8.82 -46.35 -27.46
N PHE A 13 7.82 -46.02 -26.63
CA PHE A 13 8.09 -45.59 -25.25
C PHE A 13 7.52 -46.62 -24.29
N GLU A 14 8.40 -47.41 -23.66
CA GLU A 14 8.11 -48.21 -22.48
C GLU A 14 7.48 -47.32 -21.40
N VAL A 15 6.24 -47.66 -21.01
CA VAL A 15 5.58 -47.10 -19.84
C VAL A 15 6.14 -47.81 -18.60
N ILE A 16 7.05 -47.17 -17.88
CA ILE A 16 7.42 -47.60 -16.54
C ILE A 16 6.23 -47.23 -15.61
N GLU A 17 5.37 -48.21 -15.30
CA GLU A 17 4.33 -48.05 -14.27
C GLU A 17 4.97 -47.92 -12.88
N THR A 18 4.97 -46.71 -12.32
CA THR A 18 5.25 -46.53 -10.90
C THR A 18 4.11 -47.14 -10.06
N PRO A 19 4.38 -48.01 -9.07
CA PRO A 19 3.34 -48.61 -8.24
C PRO A 19 2.74 -47.59 -7.27
N PHE A 20 1.41 -47.45 -7.29
CA PHE A 20 0.64 -46.66 -6.32
C PHE A 20 0.98 -47.07 -4.87
N ARG A 21 1.40 -46.11 -4.05
CA ARG A 21 1.68 -46.28 -2.61
C ARG A 21 1.39 -45.00 -1.83
N PHE A 22 0.74 -45.13 -0.69
CA PHE A 22 0.54 -44.03 0.25
C PHE A 22 1.86 -43.67 0.96
N PRO A 23 2.07 -42.39 1.33
CA PRO A 23 3.24 -41.97 2.08
C PRO A 23 3.29 -42.64 3.46
N ARG A 24 4.50 -42.91 3.95
CA ARG A 24 4.70 -43.43 5.32
C ARG A 24 4.18 -42.48 6.42
N SER A 25 3.97 -41.20 6.11
CA SER A 25 3.36 -40.22 7.01
C SER A 25 1.83 -40.27 7.06
N SER A 26 1.18 -41.07 6.19
CA SER A 26 -0.28 -41.13 6.10
C SER A 26 -0.93 -41.54 7.41
N SER A 27 -1.97 -40.77 7.77
CA SER A 27 -2.74 -40.97 8.99
C SER A 27 -4.06 -41.68 8.73
N LYS A 28 -4.71 -42.13 9.81
CA LYS A 28 -6.06 -42.73 9.74
C LYS A 28 -7.10 -41.73 9.23
N MET A 29 -6.92 -40.44 9.54
CA MET A 29 -7.76 -39.36 9.01
C MET A 29 -7.61 -39.22 7.49
N ASP A 30 -6.39 -39.33 6.95
CA ASP A 30 -6.15 -39.27 5.51
C ASP A 30 -6.84 -40.41 4.77
N MET A 31 -6.78 -41.63 5.33
CA MET A 31 -7.48 -42.79 4.77
C MET A 31 -9.01 -42.59 4.80
N ARG A 32 -9.58 -42.09 5.91
CA ARG A 32 -11.02 -41.80 5.95
C ARG A 32 -11.43 -40.77 4.91
N ASN A 33 -10.67 -39.69 4.77
CA ASN A 33 -10.95 -38.63 3.80
C ASN A 33 -10.85 -39.13 2.36
N PHE A 34 -9.88 -40.00 2.06
CA PHE A 34 -9.68 -40.60 0.75
C PHE A 34 -10.94 -41.34 0.24
N ALA A 35 -11.59 -42.14 1.10
CA ALA A 35 -12.78 -42.89 0.72
C ALA A 35 -14.11 -42.14 0.95
N THR A 36 -14.19 -41.29 1.98
CA THR A 36 -15.43 -40.54 2.29
C THR A 36 -15.84 -39.61 1.15
N ASN A 37 -14.88 -38.99 0.46
CA ASN A 37 -15.18 -38.12 -0.68
C ASN A 37 -15.86 -38.88 -1.83
N VAL A 38 -15.45 -40.12 -2.10
CA VAL A 38 -16.07 -40.97 -3.14
C VAL A 38 -17.52 -41.31 -2.76
N ILE A 39 -17.76 -41.63 -1.50
CA ILE A 39 -19.11 -41.93 -0.98
C ILE A 39 -20.02 -40.69 -1.10
N SER A 40 -19.49 -39.50 -0.80
CA SER A 40 -20.25 -38.24 -0.85
C SER A 40 -20.77 -37.87 -2.24
N ILE A 41 -20.19 -38.42 -3.33
CA ILE A 41 -20.65 -38.17 -4.70
C ILE A 41 -21.11 -39.43 -5.42
N LYS A 42 -21.36 -40.52 -4.69
CA LYS A 42 -21.57 -41.86 -5.28
C LYS A 42 -22.61 -41.90 -6.41
N VAL A 43 -23.64 -41.07 -6.31
CA VAL A 43 -24.72 -40.93 -7.29
C VAL A 43 -24.25 -40.46 -8.67
N LEU A 44 -23.14 -39.74 -8.74
CA LEU A 44 -22.58 -39.27 -10.00
C LEU A 44 -21.97 -40.41 -10.83
N PHE A 45 -21.67 -41.57 -10.22
CA PHE A 45 -21.09 -42.72 -10.93
C PHE A 45 -22.12 -43.58 -11.69
N GLY A 46 -23.40 -43.22 -11.67
CA GLY A 46 -24.46 -43.87 -12.44
C GLY A 46 -24.59 -45.36 -12.13
N ASP A 47 -24.53 -46.21 -13.16
CA ASP A 47 -24.64 -47.67 -13.01
C ASP A 47 -23.55 -48.30 -12.13
N MET A 48 -22.42 -47.60 -11.93
CA MET A 48 -21.33 -48.06 -11.05
C MET A 48 -21.47 -47.56 -9.60
N GLN A 49 -22.55 -46.83 -9.25
CA GLN A 49 -22.75 -46.29 -7.90
C GLN A 49 -22.62 -47.36 -6.80
N ASP A 50 -23.29 -48.50 -6.96
CA ASP A 50 -23.34 -49.55 -5.94
C ASP A 50 -21.96 -50.23 -5.77
N GLU A 51 -21.21 -50.39 -6.87
CA GLU A 51 -19.84 -50.91 -6.86
C GLU A 51 -18.86 -49.92 -6.20
N MET A 52 -18.99 -48.62 -6.50
CA MET A 52 -18.19 -47.54 -5.89
C MET A 52 -18.44 -47.42 -4.38
N GLU A 53 -19.70 -47.47 -3.97
CA GLU A 53 -20.08 -47.43 -2.55
C GLU A 53 -19.58 -48.66 -1.81
N ALA A 54 -19.73 -49.86 -2.38
CA ALA A 54 -19.21 -51.09 -1.79
C ALA A 54 -17.69 -51.01 -1.60
N LYS A 55 -16.95 -50.55 -2.62
CA LYS A 55 -15.49 -50.46 -2.57
C LYS A 55 -14.97 -49.38 -1.62
N ALA A 56 -15.60 -48.21 -1.61
CA ALA A 56 -15.26 -47.16 -0.66
C ALA A 56 -15.62 -47.55 0.80
N THR A 57 -16.71 -48.30 0.99
CA THR A 57 -17.09 -48.84 2.31
C THR A 57 -16.12 -49.93 2.76
N GLU A 58 -15.63 -50.79 1.87
CA GLU A 58 -14.56 -51.77 2.15
C GLU A 58 -13.29 -51.05 2.62
N PHE A 59 -12.90 -49.96 1.94
CA PHE A 59 -11.77 -49.11 2.34
C PHE A 59 -11.98 -48.49 3.73
N LEU A 60 -13.17 -47.94 4.01
CA LEU A 60 -13.49 -47.36 5.31
C LEU A 60 -13.57 -48.40 6.43
N ALA A 61 -14.09 -49.59 6.15
CA ALA A 61 -14.16 -50.68 7.12
C ALA A 61 -12.76 -51.08 7.59
N ALA A 62 -11.77 -51.11 6.68
CA ALA A 62 -10.37 -51.31 7.04
C ALA A 62 -9.88 -50.23 8.03
N THR A 63 -10.25 -48.95 7.83
CA THR A 63 -9.93 -47.86 8.79
C THR A 63 -10.57 -48.07 10.16
N MET A 64 -11.76 -48.64 10.25
CA MET A 64 -12.43 -48.91 11.52
C MET A 64 -11.77 -50.05 12.31
N THR A 65 -11.08 -50.98 11.62
CA THR A 65 -10.36 -52.10 12.23
C THR A 65 -8.90 -51.82 12.59
N SER A 66 -8.36 -50.65 12.19
CA SER A 66 -6.97 -50.24 12.49
C SER A 66 -6.67 -50.17 14.00
N LYS A 67 -5.48 -50.65 14.40
CA LYS A 67 -5.02 -50.61 15.79
C LYS A 67 -4.52 -49.23 16.23
N GLN A 68 -4.31 -48.30 15.28
CA GLN A 68 -3.93 -46.91 15.56
C GLN A 68 -5.12 -46.16 16.19
N LYS A 69 -4.94 -45.71 17.44
CA LYS A 69 -5.98 -45.03 18.24
C LYS A 69 -6.04 -43.53 17.99
N ASN A 70 -4.92 -42.90 17.64
CA ASN A 70 -4.88 -41.47 17.35
C ASN A 70 -5.05 -41.26 15.85
N ASP A 71 -6.15 -40.62 15.45
CA ASP A 71 -6.52 -40.46 14.04
C ASP A 71 -5.48 -39.68 13.21
N ASN A 72 -4.66 -38.84 13.86
CA ASN A 72 -3.66 -37.99 13.21
C ASN A 72 -2.22 -38.56 13.30
N ALA A 73 -2.04 -39.73 13.90
CA ALA A 73 -0.72 -40.37 13.96
C ALA A 73 -0.47 -41.20 12.69
N PRO A 74 0.79 -41.35 12.24
CA PRO A 74 1.13 -42.22 11.11
C PRO A 74 0.63 -43.65 11.33
N LEU A 75 0.18 -44.27 10.25
CA LEU A 75 -0.25 -45.67 10.24
C LEU A 75 0.95 -46.62 10.19
N PRO A 76 0.88 -47.79 10.86
CA PRO A 76 1.89 -48.84 10.71
C PRO A 76 2.04 -49.30 9.26
N GLU A 77 3.27 -49.64 8.85
CA GLU A 77 3.60 -49.99 7.46
C GLU A 77 2.79 -51.18 6.92
N ASN A 78 2.55 -52.18 7.75
CA ASN A 78 1.72 -53.34 7.40
C ASN A 78 0.23 -53.02 7.22
N GLU A 79 -0.27 -51.95 7.86
CA GLU A 79 -1.63 -51.46 7.62
C GLU A 79 -1.67 -50.63 6.34
N LEU A 80 -0.63 -49.84 6.06
CA LEU A 80 -0.50 -49.06 4.81
C LEU A 80 -0.51 -49.94 3.56
N GLU A 81 0.13 -51.10 3.57
CA GLU A 81 0.10 -52.03 2.42
C GLU A 81 -1.32 -52.51 2.06
N VAL A 82 -2.19 -52.67 3.05
CA VAL A 82 -3.61 -53.00 2.83
C VAL A 82 -4.35 -51.82 2.19
N TYR A 83 -4.07 -50.60 2.64
CA TYR A 83 -4.63 -49.39 2.04
C TYR A 83 -4.09 -49.12 0.64
N ASP A 84 -2.82 -49.40 0.35
CA ASP A 84 -2.23 -49.25 -0.99
C ASP A 84 -3.00 -50.07 -2.01
N LYS A 85 -3.31 -51.34 -1.68
CA LYS A 85 -4.09 -52.21 -2.55
C LYS A 85 -5.52 -51.69 -2.74
N LEU A 86 -6.25 -51.46 -1.65
CA LEU A 86 -7.65 -51.01 -1.71
C LEU A 86 -7.77 -49.62 -2.36
N GLY A 87 -6.79 -48.75 -2.12
CA GLY A 87 -6.73 -47.39 -2.67
C GLY A 87 -6.48 -47.41 -4.17
N LYS A 88 -5.55 -48.25 -4.65
CA LYS A 88 -5.32 -48.44 -6.09
C LYS A 88 -6.58 -48.97 -6.79
N GLU A 89 -7.24 -49.97 -6.21
CA GLU A 89 -8.48 -50.52 -6.75
C GLU A 89 -9.59 -49.46 -6.83
N LEU A 90 -9.77 -48.67 -5.77
CA LEU A 90 -10.77 -47.60 -5.75
C LEU A 90 -10.45 -46.49 -6.77
N MET A 91 -9.19 -46.06 -6.88
CA MET A 91 -8.78 -45.06 -7.88
C MET A 91 -8.97 -45.55 -9.30
N ASN A 92 -8.61 -46.81 -9.59
CA ASN A 92 -8.81 -47.39 -10.92
C ASN A 92 -10.28 -47.46 -11.31
N LEU A 93 -11.17 -47.75 -10.35
CA LEU A 93 -12.61 -47.72 -10.60
C LEU A 93 -13.08 -46.31 -10.94
N VAL A 94 -12.65 -45.30 -10.17
CA VAL A 94 -12.96 -43.89 -10.44
C VAL A 94 -12.46 -43.46 -11.83
N ASP A 95 -11.22 -43.76 -12.17
CA ASP A 95 -10.63 -43.46 -13.48
C ASP A 95 -11.36 -44.15 -14.64
N THR A 96 -11.70 -45.44 -14.46
CA THR A 96 -12.46 -46.20 -15.45
C THR A 96 -13.83 -45.58 -15.70
N ASN A 97 -14.51 -45.11 -14.65
CA ASN A 97 -15.80 -44.45 -14.78
C ASN A 97 -15.67 -43.08 -15.47
N ILE A 98 -14.63 -42.29 -15.13
CA ILE A 98 -14.32 -41.02 -15.80
C ILE A 98 -14.11 -41.23 -17.31
N LYS A 99 -13.36 -42.27 -17.70
CA LYS A 99 -13.10 -42.60 -19.12
C LYS A 99 -14.35 -43.02 -19.90
N LYS A 100 -15.38 -43.49 -19.21
CA LYS A 100 -16.67 -43.88 -19.81
C LYS A 100 -17.63 -42.70 -19.99
N ASP A 101 -17.42 -41.60 -19.29
CA ASP A 101 -18.23 -40.38 -19.46
C ASP A 101 -17.88 -39.70 -20.80
N LEU A 102 -18.86 -39.59 -21.69
CA LEU A 102 -18.69 -39.03 -23.03
C LEU A 102 -18.76 -37.49 -23.08
N ASP A 103 -19.41 -36.88 -22.08
CA ASP A 103 -19.51 -35.43 -21.96
C ASP A 103 -18.50 -34.89 -20.93
N ILE A 104 -17.33 -34.50 -21.45
CA ILE A 104 -16.24 -33.93 -20.67
C ILE A 104 -16.57 -32.58 -20.01
N ASN A 105 -17.69 -31.95 -20.39
CA ASN A 105 -18.12 -30.68 -19.81
C ASN A 105 -19.15 -30.87 -18.70
N SER A 106 -19.69 -32.08 -18.53
CA SER A 106 -20.70 -32.38 -17.50
C SER A 106 -20.17 -32.20 -16.07
N TYR A 107 -21.08 -31.91 -15.13
CA TYR A 107 -20.79 -31.85 -13.69
C TYR A 107 -20.20 -33.14 -13.17
N ALA A 108 -20.82 -34.26 -13.55
CA ALA A 108 -20.40 -35.58 -13.12
C ALA A 108 -18.95 -35.85 -13.50
N TYR A 109 -18.57 -35.64 -14.77
CA TYR A 109 -17.20 -35.83 -15.23
C TYR A 109 -16.20 -34.94 -14.47
N LYS A 110 -16.48 -33.64 -14.36
CA LYS A 110 -15.59 -32.67 -13.70
C LYS A 110 -15.41 -32.96 -12.20
N MET A 111 -16.48 -33.33 -11.51
CA MET A 111 -16.43 -33.68 -10.08
C MET A 111 -15.66 -34.97 -9.82
N LYS A 112 -15.89 -36.01 -10.63
CA LYS A 112 -15.13 -37.26 -10.53
C LYS A 112 -13.65 -37.03 -10.77
N LYS A 113 -13.29 -36.24 -11.78
CA LYS A 113 -11.91 -35.87 -12.09
C LYS A 113 -11.26 -35.08 -10.94
N MET A 114 -12.01 -34.19 -10.30
CA MET A 114 -11.52 -33.46 -9.12
C MET A 114 -11.28 -34.39 -7.92
N ILE A 115 -12.18 -35.35 -7.64
CA ILE A 115 -11.96 -36.33 -6.57
C ILE A 115 -10.75 -37.20 -6.87
N TYR A 116 -10.65 -37.71 -8.10
CA TYR A 116 -9.52 -38.51 -8.53
C TYR A 116 -8.20 -37.76 -8.28
N HIS A 117 -8.14 -36.48 -8.64
CA HIS A 117 -6.98 -35.62 -8.38
C HIS A 117 -6.69 -35.42 -6.88
N GLN A 118 -7.71 -35.29 -6.04
CA GLN A 118 -7.52 -35.22 -4.58
C GLN A 118 -6.96 -36.53 -4.02
N MET A 119 -7.45 -37.66 -4.52
CA MET A 119 -6.94 -38.98 -4.16
C MET A 119 -5.46 -39.09 -4.56
N GLU A 120 -5.06 -38.62 -5.74
CA GLU A 120 -3.66 -38.52 -6.16
C GLU A 120 -2.83 -37.63 -5.21
N GLN A 121 -3.34 -36.47 -4.80
CA GLN A 121 -2.63 -35.58 -3.87
C GLN A 121 -2.40 -36.21 -2.48
N ILE A 122 -3.35 -37.02 -2.00
CA ILE A 122 -3.20 -37.78 -0.75
C ILE A 122 -2.16 -38.90 -0.95
N ALA A 123 -2.27 -39.66 -2.04
CA ALA A 123 -1.35 -40.75 -2.35
C ALA A 123 0.09 -40.28 -2.60
N ASN A 124 0.28 -39.07 -3.13
CA ASN A 124 1.62 -38.51 -3.40
C ASN A 124 2.21 -37.75 -2.19
N GLY A 125 1.47 -37.59 -1.09
CA GLY A 125 1.90 -36.80 0.08
C GLY A 125 1.91 -35.28 -0.14
N ASP A 126 1.35 -34.82 -1.25
CA ASP A 126 1.26 -33.40 -1.61
C ASP A 126 0.29 -32.65 -0.69
N LYS A 127 -0.72 -33.35 -0.15
CA LYS A 127 -1.63 -32.81 0.86
C LYS A 127 -0.88 -32.31 2.11
N GLU A 128 0.19 -32.99 2.53
CA GLU A 128 0.99 -32.60 3.70
C GLU A 128 1.79 -31.31 3.43
N ILE A 129 2.32 -31.14 2.21
CA ILE A 129 3.02 -29.92 1.79
C ILE A 129 2.07 -28.72 1.80
N LEU A 130 0.85 -28.91 1.28
CA LEU A 130 -0.20 -27.88 1.30
C LEU A 130 -0.68 -27.58 2.74
N TYR A 131 -0.78 -28.60 3.60
CA TYR A 131 -1.17 -28.46 5.00
C TYR A 131 -0.19 -27.63 5.82
N ASN A 132 1.11 -27.82 5.59
CA ASN A 132 2.16 -27.08 6.28
C ASN A 132 2.26 -25.60 5.85
N ASP A 133 1.71 -25.23 4.69
CA ASP A 133 1.70 -23.85 4.19
C ASP A 133 0.55 -23.02 4.80
N SER A 134 -0.66 -23.57 4.88
CA SER A 134 -1.81 -22.90 5.51
C SER A 134 -2.87 -23.87 6.02
N HIS A 135 -3.10 -23.84 7.33
CA HIS A 135 -4.12 -24.65 8.01
C HIS A 135 -5.54 -24.14 7.73
N THR A 136 -5.73 -22.82 7.61
CA THR A 136 -7.03 -22.18 7.37
C THR A 136 -7.53 -22.36 5.93
N ILE A 137 -6.62 -22.43 4.95
CA ILE A 137 -6.95 -22.74 3.56
C ILE A 137 -7.50 -24.18 3.43
N ASN A 138 -7.09 -25.09 4.32
CA ASN A 138 -7.47 -26.50 4.29
C ASN A 138 -8.85 -26.80 4.90
N THR A 139 -9.24 -26.15 6.01
CA THR A 139 -10.63 -26.23 6.51
C THR A 139 -11.63 -25.71 5.47
N THR A 140 -11.18 -24.81 4.58
CA THR A 140 -11.96 -24.34 3.43
C THR A 140 -11.93 -25.32 2.24
N TYR A 141 -10.94 -26.22 2.16
CA TYR A 141 -10.84 -27.21 1.09
C TYR A 141 -11.74 -28.44 1.33
N GLU A 142 -11.72 -28.97 2.54
CA GLU A 142 -12.56 -30.12 2.94
C GLU A 142 -14.04 -29.72 3.08
N ARG A 143 -14.33 -28.43 3.32
CA ARG A 143 -15.71 -27.93 3.40
C ARG A 143 -16.33 -27.56 2.05
N VAL A 144 -15.56 -27.03 1.09
CA VAL A 144 -16.10 -26.62 -0.22
C VAL A 144 -16.74 -27.78 -0.99
N PHE A 145 -16.24 -29.00 -0.85
CA PHE A 145 -16.87 -30.19 -1.46
C PHE A 145 -18.26 -30.51 -0.91
N ASN A 146 -18.47 -30.28 0.39
CA ASN A 146 -19.75 -30.47 1.07
C ASN A 146 -20.72 -29.29 0.90
N ASP A 147 -20.25 -28.19 0.30
CA ASP A 147 -20.94 -26.90 0.24
C ASP A 147 -21.34 -26.49 -1.20
N MET A 148 -21.07 -27.32 -2.20
CA MET A 148 -21.55 -27.15 -3.57
C MET A 148 -22.96 -27.73 -3.73
N PRO A 149 -23.83 -27.15 -4.58
CA PRO A 149 -25.13 -27.74 -4.86
C PRO A 149 -24.91 -29.11 -5.48
N LEU A 150 -25.30 -30.17 -4.76
CA LEU A 150 -25.40 -31.52 -5.28
C LEU A 150 -26.83 -31.72 -5.80
N PRO A 151 -27.04 -32.57 -6.82
CA PRO A 151 -28.39 -33.03 -7.14
C PRO A 151 -29.04 -33.61 -5.87
N LEU A 152 -30.26 -33.19 -5.58
CA LEU A 152 -31.00 -33.45 -4.34
C LEU A 152 -31.13 -34.96 -4.06
N GLU A 153 -30.21 -35.54 -3.30
CA GLU A 153 -30.38 -36.92 -2.78
C GLU A 153 -31.47 -36.98 -1.68
N LYS A 154 -31.60 -35.95 -0.85
CA LYS A 154 -32.23 -36.11 0.48
C LYS A 154 -33.75 -36.23 0.50
N GLU A 155 -34.48 -35.85 -0.54
CA GLU A 155 -35.93 -36.08 -0.61
C GLU A 155 -36.30 -37.31 -1.46
N VAL A 156 -35.53 -37.64 -2.50
CA VAL A 156 -35.87 -38.75 -3.42
C VAL A 156 -35.49 -40.11 -2.84
N THR A 157 -34.32 -40.23 -2.20
CA THR A 157 -33.83 -41.53 -1.71
C THR A 157 -34.41 -41.90 -0.34
N LYS A 158 -34.76 -40.93 0.50
CA LYS A 158 -35.30 -41.18 1.86
C LYS A 158 -36.78 -41.58 1.90
N LEU A 159 -37.57 -41.23 0.88
CA LEU A 159 -39.00 -41.54 0.86
C LEU A 159 -39.31 -42.80 0.05
N ASN A 160 -38.61 -43.07 -1.06
CA ASN A 160 -39.02 -44.14 -2.00
C ASN A 160 -37.89 -45.08 -2.50
N GLY A 161 -36.62 -44.86 -2.14
CA GLY A 161 -35.51 -45.73 -2.59
C GLY A 161 -35.22 -45.70 -4.10
N GLU A 162 -35.73 -44.71 -4.85
CA GLU A 162 -35.44 -44.57 -6.30
C GLU A 162 -34.06 -43.94 -6.55
N LYS A 163 -33.35 -44.44 -7.57
CA LYS A 163 -32.09 -43.85 -8.10
C LYS A 163 -32.40 -42.50 -8.79
N VAL A 164 -31.46 -41.55 -8.74
CA VAL A 164 -31.55 -40.26 -9.44
C VAL A 164 -31.66 -40.50 -10.95
N LYS A 165 -32.65 -39.89 -11.63
CA LYS A 165 -32.90 -40.14 -13.06
C LYS A 165 -31.96 -39.27 -13.91
N GLU A 166 -31.56 -39.77 -15.08
CA GLU A 166 -30.62 -39.08 -15.99
C GLU A 166 -31.06 -37.66 -16.38
N ARG A 167 -32.37 -37.46 -16.54
CA ARG A 167 -32.98 -36.13 -16.78
C ARG A 167 -32.69 -35.11 -15.66
N ASP A 168 -32.58 -35.57 -14.41
CA ASP A 168 -32.36 -34.71 -13.24
C ASP A 168 -30.87 -34.32 -13.16
N ILE A 169 -29.98 -35.22 -13.60
CA ILE A 169 -28.54 -34.94 -13.80
C ILE A 169 -28.35 -33.92 -14.92
N GLN A 170 -29.07 -34.06 -16.04
CA GLN A 170 -29.00 -33.11 -17.15
C GLN A 170 -29.50 -31.72 -16.75
N ALA A 171 -30.64 -31.63 -16.06
CA ALA A 171 -31.16 -30.35 -15.56
C ALA A 171 -30.20 -29.69 -14.54
N HIS A 172 -29.53 -30.50 -13.72
CA HIS A 172 -28.47 -30.02 -12.83
C HIS A 172 -27.21 -29.55 -13.58
N ASN A 173 -26.78 -30.25 -14.64
CA ASN A 173 -25.70 -29.81 -15.52
C ASN A 173 -26.04 -28.45 -16.15
N GLU A 174 -27.26 -28.29 -16.68
CA GLU A 174 -27.74 -27.02 -17.22
C GLU A 174 -27.71 -25.90 -16.18
N PHE A 175 -28.06 -26.21 -14.92
CA PHE A 175 -27.95 -25.26 -13.81
C PHE A 175 -26.48 -24.88 -13.50
N MET A 176 -25.58 -25.86 -13.46
CA MET A 176 -24.16 -25.65 -13.19
C MET A 176 -23.41 -24.99 -14.35
N ASP A 177 -23.90 -25.10 -15.58
CA ASP A 177 -23.43 -24.34 -16.75
C ASP A 177 -23.97 -22.91 -16.78
N LYS A 178 -25.21 -22.72 -16.29
CA LYS A 178 -25.87 -21.41 -16.21
C LYS A 178 -25.16 -20.47 -15.22
N TYR A 179 -24.51 -20.99 -14.19
CA TYR A 179 -23.84 -20.23 -13.14
C TYR A 179 -22.37 -20.62 -12.97
N PRO A 180 -21.45 -19.69 -12.65
CA PRO A 180 -20.00 -19.94 -12.71
C PRO A 180 -19.43 -20.75 -11.53
N PHE A 181 -20.09 -21.85 -11.14
CA PHE A 181 -19.59 -22.76 -10.10
C PHE A 181 -18.39 -23.56 -10.59
N PHE A 182 -18.40 -24.01 -11.85
CA PHE A 182 -17.25 -24.70 -12.45
C PHE A 182 -16.03 -23.82 -12.55
N ASP A 183 -16.21 -22.57 -13.01
CA ASP A 183 -15.12 -21.59 -13.12
C ASP A 183 -14.39 -21.43 -11.78
N LEU A 184 -15.13 -21.44 -10.65
CA LEU A 184 -14.56 -21.30 -9.31
C LEU A 184 -13.66 -22.49 -8.95
N ILE A 185 -14.10 -23.70 -9.31
CA ILE A 185 -13.43 -24.97 -9.00
C ILE A 185 -12.18 -25.13 -9.86
N GLU A 186 -12.34 -24.97 -11.18
CA GLU A 186 -11.27 -25.16 -12.16
C GLU A 186 -10.13 -24.17 -11.92
N ASP A 187 -10.43 -22.89 -11.70
CA ASP A 187 -9.39 -21.87 -11.43
C ASP A 187 -8.60 -22.18 -10.16
N ARG A 188 -9.23 -22.74 -9.13
CA ARG A 188 -8.56 -23.11 -7.88
C ARG A 188 -7.67 -24.35 -8.04
N GLN A 189 -8.15 -25.34 -8.77
CA GLN A 189 -7.37 -26.54 -9.07
C GLN A 189 -6.15 -26.18 -9.92
N ASP A 190 -6.35 -25.41 -10.99
CA ASP A 190 -5.28 -24.96 -11.88
C ASP A 190 -4.23 -24.13 -11.15
N TYR A 191 -4.66 -23.17 -10.33
CA TYR A 191 -3.72 -22.37 -9.52
C TYR A 191 -2.91 -23.26 -8.58
N ARG A 192 -3.54 -24.23 -7.93
CA ARG A 192 -2.82 -25.14 -7.03
C ARG A 192 -1.75 -25.93 -7.76
N ASP A 193 -2.12 -26.59 -8.85
CA ASP A 193 -1.27 -27.60 -9.47
C ASP A 193 -0.13 -26.97 -10.26
N LYS A 194 -0.43 -25.85 -10.93
CA LYS A 194 0.53 -25.19 -11.83
C LYS A 194 1.39 -24.16 -11.11
N ILE A 195 0.90 -23.59 -10.00
CA ILE A 195 1.53 -22.44 -9.35
C ILE A 195 1.92 -22.75 -7.89
N GLN A 196 0.93 -23.05 -7.02
CA GLN A 196 1.20 -23.16 -5.58
C GLN A 196 2.05 -24.38 -5.22
N LEU A 197 1.65 -25.58 -5.64
CA LEU A 197 2.31 -26.80 -5.25
C LEU A 197 3.75 -26.91 -5.78
N PRO A 198 4.05 -26.54 -7.05
CA PRO A 198 5.44 -26.47 -7.53
C PRO A 198 6.30 -25.51 -6.73
N TYR A 199 5.77 -24.33 -6.39
CA TYR A 199 6.47 -23.35 -5.56
C TYR A 199 6.76 -23.91 -4.16
N LEU A 200 5.77 -24.51 -3.49
CA LEU A 200 5.95 -25.08 -2.16
C LEU A 200 6.90 -26.28 -2.15
N LYS A 201 6.88 -27.12 -3.18
CA LYS A 201 7.86 -28.21 -3.35
C LYS A 201 9.28 -27.66 -3.51
N ALA A 202 9.46 -26.61 -4.32
CA ALA A 202 10.75 -25.94 -4.47
C ALA A 202 11.21 -25.31 -3.14
N LYS A 203 10.28 -24.71 -2.38
CA LYS A 203 10.53 -24.06 -1.09
C LYS A 203 10.97 -25.07 -0.04
N LYS A 204 10.26 -26.19 0.09
CA LYS A 204 10.61 -27.30 1.00
C LYS A 204 12.01 -27.84 0.72
N ASN A 205 12.44 -27.82 -0.54
CA ASN A 205 13.75 -28.29 -0.98
C ASN A 205 14.84 -27.20 -0.97
N GLY A 206 14.54 -25.98 -0.51
CA GLY A 206 15.49 -24.86 -0.48
C GLY A 206 15.92 -24.35 -1.85
N LYS A 207 15.12 -24.57 -2.90
CA LYS A 207 15.43 -24.25 -4.30
C LYS A 207 14.67 -23.02 -4.83
N VAL A 208 14.09 -22.21 -3.94
CA VAL A 208 13.35 -21.00 -4.34
C VAL A 208 14.31 -19.84 -4.54
N ASP A 209 14.22 -19.20 -5.71
CA ASP A 209 14.90 -17.95 -6.00
C ASP A 209 13.93 -16.74 -6.04
N ASP A 210 14.48 -15.53 -6.10
CA ASP A 210 13.70 -14.28 -6.13
C ASP A 210 12.71 -14.20 -7.30
N LYS A 211 13.02 -14.86 -8.42
CA LYS A 211 12.15 -14.89 -9.60
C LYS A 211 10.94 -15.76 -9.34
N MET A 212 11.14 -16.98 -8.82
CA MET A 212 10.07 -17.88 -8.42
C MET A 212 9.14 -17.27 -7.37
N VAL A 213 9.68 -16.49 -6.43
CA VAL A 213 8.86 -15.74 -5.46
C VAL A 213 7.98 -14.71 -6.14
N LYS A 214 8.54 -13.88 -7.02
CA LYS A 214 7.78 -12.85 -7.76
C LYS A 214 6.70 -13.48 -8.66
N ASP A 215 7.04 -14.55 -9.36
CA ASP A 215 6.12 -15.26 -10.24
C ASP A 215 4.96 -15.87 -9.43
N TYR A 216 5.25 -16.49 -8.27
CA TYR A 216 4.24 -17.02 -7.36
C TYR A 216 3.29 -15.92 -6.85
N ILE A 217 3.83 -14.79 -6.41
CA ILE A 217 3.06 -13.64 -5.93
C ILE A 217 2.13 -13.09 -7.02
N ASN A 218 2.66 -12.86 -8.22
CA ASN A 218 1.89 -12.31 -9.34
C ASN A 218 0.76 -13.25 -9.75
N ALA A 219 1.06 -14.55 -9.87
CA ALA A 219 0.07 -15.57 -10.18
C ALA A 219 -1.01 -15.70 -9.08
N THR A 220 -0.63 -15.51 -7.81
CA THR A 220 -1.57 -15.45 -6.69
C THR A 220 -2.53 -14.27 -6.83
N TYR A 221 -2.02 -13.07 -7.13
CA TYR A 221 -2.87 -11.89 -7.33
C TYR A 221 -3.90 -12.11 -8.45
N GLU A 222 -3.44 -12.61 -9.59
CA GLU A 222 -4.31 -12.87 -10.74
C GLU A 222 -5.39 -13.91 -10.43
N HIS A 223 -5.02 -14.99 -9.73
CA HIS A 223 -5.96 -15.99 -9.23
C HIS A 223 -7.03 -15.37 -8.33
N LEU A 224 -6.63 -14.57 -7.34
CA LEU A 224 -7.56 -13.94 -6.41
C LEU A 224 -8.50 -12.94 -7.10
N GLN A 225 -8.03 -12.21 -8.11
CA GLN A 225 -8.89 -11.32 -8.90
C GLN A 225 -9.93 -12.11 -9.71
N ARG A 226 -9.57 -13.25 -10.29
CA ARG A 226 -10.51 -14.13 -10.97
C ARG A 226 -11.55 -14.70 -10.00
N GLN A 227 -11.10 -15.19 -8.84
CA GLN A 227 -11.99 -15.68 -7.78
C GLN A 227 -12.98 -14.60 -7.30
N LYS A 228 -12.54 -13.35 -7.14
CA LYS A 228 -13.40 -12.22 -6.77
C LYS A 228 -14.51 -11.99 -7.79
N ASP A 229 -14.17 -12.00 -9.08
CA ASP A 229 -15.12 -11.80 -10.17
C ASP A 229 -16.15 -12.95 -10.22
N ILE A 230 -15.69 -14.20 -10.04
CA ILE A 230 -16.55 -15.39 -10.03
C ILE A 230 -17.51 -15.35 -8.83
N LEU A 231 -17.01 -15.16 -7.61
CA LEU A 231 -17.82 -15.05 -6.39
C LEU A 231 -18.83 -13.90 -6.46
N GLY A 232 -18.47 -12.79 -7.10
CA GLY A 232 -19.36 -11.65 -7.33
C GLY A 232 -20.55 -11.99 -8.23
N LYS A 233 -20.38 -12.89 -9.21
CA LYS A 233 -21.47 -13.42 -10.04
C LYS A 233 -22.33 -14.42 -9.26
N LEU A 234 -21.70 -15.31 -8.49
CA LEU A 234 -22.40 -16.30 -7.65
C LEU A 234 -23.33 -15.65 -6.61
N LYS A 235 -22.91 -14.51 -6.02
CA LYS A 235 -23.76 -13.72 -5.11
C LYS A 235 -25.03 -13.13 -5.75
N GLN A 236 -25.08 -13.05 -7.08
CA GLN A 236 -26.20 -12.46 -7.83
C GLN A 236 -27.20 -13.51 -8.32
N VAL A 237 -26.98 -14.80 -8.02
CA VAL A 237 -27.90 -15.86 -8.39
C VAL A 237 -29.23 -15.66 -7.66
N PRO A 238 -30.38 -15.65 -8.37
CA PRO A 238 -31.68 -15.36 -7.77
C PRO A 238 -32.12 -16.42 -6.75
N ASN A 239 -32.98 -16.03 -5.81
CA ASN A 239 -33.59 -16.93 -4.82
C ASN A 239 -34.98 -17.40 -5.24
N ASP A 240 -35.10 -17.93 -6.45
CA ASP A 240 -36.36 -18.39 -7.02
C ASP A 240 -36.57 -19.91 -6.81
N GLU A 241 -37.74 -20.39 -7.20
CA GLU A 241 -38.16 -21.78 -7.03
C GLU A 241 -37.26 -22.75 -7.81
N GLU A 242 -36.79 -22.34 -9.00
CA GLU A 242 -35.82 -23.08 -9.82
C GLU A 242 -34.53 -23.30 -9.03
N VAL A 243 -33.92 -22.24 -8.50
CA VAL A 243 -32.67 -22.34 -7.72
C VAL A 243 -32.86 -23.14 -6.43
N ARG A 244 -33.98 -22.97 -5.72
CA ARG A 244 -34.29 -23.74 -4.51
C ARG A 244 -34.50 -25.23 -4.80
N SER A 245 -34.97 -25.59 -5.99
CA SER A 245 -35.19 -26.98 -6.40
C SER A 245 -33.92 -27.80 -6.63
N TYR A 246 -32.74 -27.15 -6.66
CA TYR A 246 -31.43 -27.82 -6.73
C TYR A 246 -30.62 -27.73 -5.45
N ILE A 247 -31.13 -27.03 -4.42
CA ILE A 247 -30.41 -26.78 -3.17
C ILE A 247 -31.10 -27.57 -2.04
N PRO A 248 -30.48 -28.64 -1.51
CA PRO A 248 -31.14 -29.54 -0.56
C PRO A 248 -31.44 -28.94 0.82
N ASN A 249 -31.06 -27.70 1.10
CA ASN A 249 -31.33 -27.02 2.37
C ASN A 249 -31.25 -25.48 2.22
N ILE A 250 -32.18 -24.73 2.81
CA ILE A 250 -32.10 -23.26 2.95
C ILE A 250 -30.75 -22.83 3.55
N MET A 251 -30.15 -23.62 4.44
CA MET A 251 -28.82 -23.33 5.00
C MET A 251 -27.71 -23.31 3.94
N ALA A 252 -27.79 -24.12 2.88
CA ALA A 252 -26.82 -24.11 1.79
C ALA A 252 -26.98 -22.87 0.87
N TYR A 253 -28.22 -22.39 0.68
CA TYR A 253 -28.50 -21.10 0.03
C TYR A 253 -28.07 -19.91 0.91
N ASP A 254 -28.10 -20.01 2.24
CA ASP A 254 -27.48 -18.98 3.04
C ASP A 254 -25.94 -19.09 2.95
N ASP A 255 -25.35 -20.29 2.82
CA ASP A 255 -23.90 -20.49 2.73
C ASP A 255 -23.22 -19.86 1.49
N TRP A 256 -23.80 -19.99 0.30
CA TRP A 256 -23.24 -19.43 -0.94
C TRP A 256 -23.43 -17.91 -1.12
N VAL A 257 -24.38 -17.27 -0.44
CA VAL A 257 -24.73 -15.84 -0.59
C VAL A 257 -24.32 -15.05 0.65
N LYS A 258 -24.51 -15.60 1.85
CA LYS A 258 -24.28 -14.92 3.14
C LYS A 258 -23.26 -15.61 4.05
N GLY A 259 -23.13 -16.93 3.97
CA GLY A 259 -22.37 -17.78 4.89
C GLY A 259 -20.96 -18.08 4.37
N ARG A 260 -20.57 -19.35 4.31
CA ARG A 260 -19.17 -19.75 4.13
C ARG A 260 -18.56 -19.41 2.77
N VAL A 261 -19.25 -19.72 1.67
CA VAL A 261 -18.70 -19.52 0.32
C VAL A 261 -18.94 -18.08 -0.17
N GLY A 262 -20.12 -17.52 0.08
CA GLY A 262 -20.44 -16.16 -0.33
C GLY A 262 -19.83 -15.09 0.55
N GLY A 263 -20.07 -15.17 1.86
CA GLY A 263 -19.64 -14.17 2.82
C GLY A 263 -18.16 -14.33 3.18
N LEU A 264 -17.82 -15.46 3.80
CA LEU A 264 -16.50 -15.67 4.39
C LEU A 264 -15.38 -15.75 3.35
N ARG A 265 -15.54 -16.52 2.26
CA ARG A 265 -14.50 -16.60 1.21
C ARG A 265 -14.33 -15.32 0.42
N SER A 266 -15.43 -14.62 0.07
CA SER A 266 -15.31 -13.30 -0.58
C SER A 266 -14.55 -12.31 0.31
N ASN A 267 -14.86 -12.29 1.62
CA ASN A 267 -14.14 -11.45 2.56
C ASN A 267 -12.67 -11.86 2.67
N ALA A 268 -12.36 -13.15 2.61
CA ALA A 268 -10.98 -13.64 2.58
C ALA A 268 -10.23 -13.18 1.32
N VAL A 269 -10.82 -13.33 0.13
CA VAL A 269 -10.23 -12.89 -1.14
C VAL A 269 -9.98 -11.38 -1.14
N ASP A 270 -10.94 -10.59 -0.66
CA ASP A 270 -10.77 -9.14 -0.56
C ASP A 270 -9.65 -8.74 0.41
N ARG A 271 -9.47 -9.48 1.52
CA ARG A 271 -8.36 -9.27 2.46
C ARG A 271 -7.02 -9.68 1.85
N GLU A 272 -6.96 -10.82 1.17
CA GLU A 272 -5.74 -11.33 0.53
C GLU A 272 -5.28 -10.39 -0.59
N LEU A 273 -6.20 -9.93 -1.46
CA LEU A 273 -5.91 -8.92 -2.48
C LEU A 273 -5.37 -7.64 -1.86
N LYS A 274 -6.04 -7.13 -0.83
CA LYS A 274 -5.61 -5.93 -0.13
C LYS A 274 -4.25 -6.10 0.55
N ALA A 275 -3.96 -7.28 1.08
CA ALA A 275 -2.68 -7.58 1.69
C ALA A 275 -1.56 -7.56 0.64
N LEU A 276 -1.76 -8.22 -0.52
CA LEU A 276 -0.83 -8.12 -1.65
C LEU A 276 -0.65 -6.67 -2.09
N GLU A 277 -1.73 -5.89 -2.14
CA GLU A 277 -1.69 -4.47 -2.48
C GLU A 277 -0.84 -3.62 -1.53
N ASN A 278 -0.78 -4.07 -0.29
CA ASN A 278 -0.02 -3.45 0.78
C ASN A 278 1.37 -4.06 0.97
N GLY A 279 1.82 -4.94 0.08
CA GLY A 279 3.18 -5.47 0.10
C GLY A 279 3.38 -6.77 0.87
N TRP A 280 2.31 -7.36 1.39
CA TRP A 280 2.35 -8.68 2.01
C TRP A 280 2.53 -9.78 0.95
N THR A 281 3.04 -10.93 1.38
CA THR A 281 3.24 -12.09 0.50
C THR A 281 2.18 -13.17 0.75
N PRO A 282 1.90 -14.07 -0.21
CA PRO A 282 0.97 -15.19 -0.02
C PRO A 282 1.30 -16.04 1.20
N ASP A 283 2.59 -16.19 1.50
CA ASP A 283 3.10 -16.85 2.71
C ASP A 283 2.57 -16.24 4.04
N ASP A 284 2.19 -14.97 4.03
CA ASP A 284 1.70 -14.24 5.21
C ASP A 284 0.16 -14.32 5.36
N PHE A 285 -0.55 -14.91 4.40
CA PHE A 285 -2.02 -14.97 4.41
C PHE A 285 -2.56 -15.75 5.61
N GLU A 286 -1.91 -16.83 6.03
CA GLU A 286 -2.32 -17.60 7.21
C GLU A 286 -2.33 -16.71 8.46
N LEU A 287 -1.32 -15.87 8.65
CA LEU A 287 -1.30 -14.90 9.75
C LEU A 287 -2.46 -13.91 9.63
N ILE A 288 -2.69 -13.35 8.45
CA ILE A 288 -3.77 -12.39 8.18
C ILE A 288 -5.15 -13.00 8.51
N HIS A 289 -5.38 -14.26 8.14
CA HIS A 289 -6.63 -14.96 8.44
C HIS A 289 -6.77 -15.30 9.92
N ASN A 290 -5.69 -15.78 10.54
CA ASN A 290 -5.66 -16.06 11.98
C ASN A 290 -5.95 -14.81 12.80
N LEU A 291 -5.44 -13.65 12.39
CA LEU A 291 -5.75 -12.37 13.02
C LEU A 291 -7.22 -11.98 12.87
N TYR A 292 -7.81 -12.20 11.70
CA TYR A 292 -9.24 -11.96 11.49
C TYR A 292 -10.08 -12.89 12.38
N GLN A 293 -9.73 -14.16 12.47
CA GLN A 293 -10.41 -15.12 13.34
C GLN A 293 -10.30 -14.72 14.81
N MET A 294 -9.08 -14.41 15.29
CA MET A 294 -8.86 -13.94 16.66
C MET A 294 -9.67 -12.69 16.97
N LYS A 295 -9.74 -11.74 16.03
CA LYS A 295 -10.60 -10.56 16.17
C LYS A 295 -12.06 -10.97 16.31
N CYS A 296 -12.56 -11.84 15.44
CA CYS A 296 -13.95 -12.30 15.49
C CYS A 296 -14.28 -12.99 16.81
N ASP A 297 -13.42 -13.89 17.31
CA ASP A 297 -13.59 -14.58 18.60
C ASP A 297 -13.68 -13.57 19.76
N LEU A 298 -12.80 -12.56 19.74
CA LEU A 298 -12.77 -11.52 20.76
C LEU A 298 -13.99 -10.60 20.68
N ASP A 299 -14.46 -10.27 19.48
CA ASP A 299 -15.65 -9.43 19.28
C ASP A 299 -16.91 -10.10 19.86
N VAL A 300 -17.03 -11.43 19.76
CA VAL A 300 -18.20 -12.17 20.28
C VAL A 300 -18.09 -12.53 21.77
N THR A 301 -16.90 -12.41 22.36
CA THR A 301 -16.68 -12.72 23.78
C THR A 301 -17.38 -11.69 24.68
N LYS A 302 -18.37 -12.12 25.47
CA LYS A 302 -19.17 -11.24 26.34
C LYS A 302 -18.40 -10.68 27.54
N GLU A 303 -17.39 -11.41 28.00
CA GLU A 303 -16.55 -11.05 29.16
C GLU A 303 -15.44 -10.05 28.80
N LEU A 304 -15.20 -9.83 27.50
CA LEU A 304 -14.20 -8.88 27.04
C LEU A 304 -14.78 -7.45 27.10
N PRO A 305 -14.14 -6.51 27.82
CA PRO A 305 -14.60 -5.14 27.88
C PRO A 305 -14.71 -4.50 26.48
N GLU A 306 -15.76 -3.71 26.25
CA GLU A 306 -16.01 -3.05 24.96
C GLU A 306 -14.83 -2.17 24.49
N LYS A 307 -14.10 -1.59 25.46
CA LYS A 307 -12.88 -0.83 25.19
C LYS A 307 -11.78 -1.70 24.56
N ASP A 308 -11.62 -2.91 25.05
CA ASP A 308 -10.61 -3.85 24.56
C ASP A 308 -11.02 -4.36 23.19
N LYS A 309 -12.31 -4.64 22.94
CA LYS A 309 -12.86 -4.95 21.60
C LYS A 309 -12.53 -3.89 20.56
N LYS A 310 -12.79 -2.62 20.89
CA LYS A 310 -12.47 -1.49 20.02
C LYS A 310 -10.97 -1.36 19.77
N GLN A 311 -10.14 -1.59 20.79
CA GLN A 311 -8.69 -1.58 20.65
C GLN A 311 -8.21 -2.68 19.70
N ILE A 312 -8.70 -3.92 19.86
CA ILE A 312 -8.38 -5.04 18.99
C ILE A 312 -8.81 -4.76 17.54
N THR A 313 -10.02 -4.26 17.34
CA THR A 313 -10.51 -3.86 16.01
C THR A 313 -9.64 -2.78 15.37
N ASN A 314 -9.20 -1.78 16.13
CA ASN A 314 -8.33 -0.73 15.62
C ASN A 314 -6.94 -1.27 15.26
N ILE A 315 -6.37 -2.16 16.06
CA ILE A 315 -5.07 -2.79 15.76
C ILE A 315 -5.17 -3.63 14.49
N TYR A 316 -6.20 -4.48 14.38
CA TYR A 316 -6.44 -5.29 13.20
C TYR A 316 -6.62 -4.43 11.95
N ASN A 317 -7.46 -3.39 12.04
CA ASN A 317 -7.70 -2.49 10.91
C ASN A 317 -6.43 -1.73 10.53
N LYS A 318 -5.62 -1.28 11.49
CA LYS A 318 -4.34 -0.63 11.21
C LYS A 318 -3.41 -1.59 10.48
N PHE A 319 -3.22 -2.79 11.00
CA PHE A 319 -2.39 -3.84 10.40
C PHE A 319 -2.80 -4.16 8.96
N MET A 320 -4.10 -4.39 8.71
CA MET A 320 -4.61 -4.70 7.37
C MET A 320 -4.49 -3.54 6.35
N ASN A 321 -4.27 -2.32 6.83
CA ASN A 321 -4.05 -1.14 5.99
C ASN A 321 -2.59 -0.69 5.96
N THR A 322 -1.69 -1.35 6.69
CA THR A 322 -0.27 -0.99 6.71
C THR A 322 0.37 -1.42 5.40
N ARG A 323 0.90 -0.45 4.66
CA ARG A 323 1.74 -0.69 3.48
C ARG A 323 3.16 -0.99 3.95
N LEU A 324 3.71 -2.09 3.45
CA LEU A 324 5.07 -2.53 3.74
C LEU A 324 6.01 -1.95 2.68
N GLY A 325 6.93 -1.06 3.09
CA GLY A 325 8.02 -0.56 2.26
C GLY A 325 9.25 -1.45 2.33
N ASP A 326 9.55 -1.97 3.53
CA ASP A 326 10.72 -2.80 3.79
C ASP A 326 10.50 -3.84 4.93
N ALA A 327 11.54 -4.63 5.23
CA ALA A 327 11.48 -5.65 6.29
C ALA A 327 11.25 -5.06 7.69
N ASN A 328 11.64 -3.79 7.92
CA ASN A 328 11.42 -3.11 9.19
C ASN A 328 9.95 -2.71 9.35
N ASP A 329 9.29 -2.26 8.28
CA ASP A 329 7.87 -1.98 8.27
C ASP A 329 7.06 -3.24 8.56
N LYS A 330 7.48 -4.38 8.00
CA LYS A 330 6.90 -5.69 8.32
C LYS A 330 7.03 -5.99 9.80
N LYS A 331 8.23 -5.84 10.37
CA LYS A 331 8.48 -6.06 11.81
C LYS A 331 7.61 -5.15 12.70
N LYS A 332 7.51 -3.86 12.38
CA LYS A 332 6.65 -2.90 13.10
C LYS A 332 5.17 -3.29 13.02
N ALA A 333 4.71 -3.72 11.85
CA ALA A 333 3.34 -4.20 11.67
C ALA A 333 3.09 -5.45 12.52
N LEU A 334 4.00 -6.42 12.53
CA LEU A 334 3.90 -7.63 13.36
C LEU A 334 3.92 -7.30 14.86
N ASP A 335 4.79 -6.40 15.29
CA ASP A 335 4.87 -5.96 16.69
C ASP A 335 3.57 -5.33 17.18
N SER A 336 2.84 -4.64 16.30
CA SER A 336 1.55 -4.03 16.61
C SER A 336 0.47 -5.05 16.99
N LEU A 337 0.63 -6.31 16.60
CA LEU A 337 -0.35 -7.38 16.82
C LEU A 337 -0.28 -8.00 18.22
N LYS A 338 0.83 -7.84 18.95
CA LYS A 338 1.03 -8.44 20.29
C LYS A 338 -0.16 -8.27 21.24
N PRO A 339 -0.88 -7.12 21.28
CA PRO A 339 -2.06 -6.97 22.15
C PRO A 339 -3.23 -7.87 21.76
N ILE A 340 -3.42 -8.18 20.46
CA ILE A 340 -4.48 -9.09 19.99
C ILE A 340 -4.20 -10.50 20.54
N PHE A 341 -2.99 -11.01 20.36
CA PHE A 341 -2.59 -12.34 20.84
C PHE A 341 -2.70 -12.48 22.36
N LYS A 342 -2.23 -11.48 23.12
CA LYS A 342 -2.32 -11.49 24.59
C LYS A 342 -3.76 -11.45 25.09
N THR A 343 -4.64 -10.75 24.37
CA THR A 343 -6.06 -10.65 24.72
C THR A 343 -6.78 -11.95 24.38
N HIS A 344 -6.48 -12.56 23.23
CA HIS A 344 -7.01 -13.86 22.82
C HIS A 344 -6.66 -14.96 23.83
N GLU A 345 -5.39 -15.06 24.24
CA GLU A 345 -4.92 -16.02 25.25
C GLU A 345 -5.65 -15.88 26.60
N LYS A 346 -6.07 -14.66 26.96
CA LYS A 346 -6.73 -14.37 28.24
C LYS A 346 -8.23 -14.65 28.24
N TYR A 347 -8.92 -14.39 27.13
CA TYR A 347 -10.39 -14.28 27.12
C TYR A 347 -11.10 -15.26 26.19
N ALA A 348 -10.42 -15.87 25.23
CA ALA A 348 -11.07 -16.87 24.40
C ALA A 348 -11.49 -18.06 25.29
N LYS A 349 -12.72 -18.55 25.12
CA LYS A 349 -13.21 -19.76 25.81
C LYS A 349 -13.08 -20.95 24.86
N PRO A 350 -12.69 -22.14 25.36
CA PRO A 350 -12.55 -23.30 24.50
C PRO A 350 -13.89 -23.69 23.90
N ASP A 351 -13.87 -24.02 22.60
CA ASP A 351 -14.95 -24.74 21.97
C ASP A 351 -15.03 -26.15 22.58
N PRO A 352 -16.22 -26.72 22.86
CA PRO A 352 -16.33 -28.05 23.46
C PRO A 352 -15.69 -29.10 22.54
N GLY A 353 -14.50 -29.60 22.90
CA GLY A 353 -13.80 -30.66 22.18
C GLY A 353 -12.43 -30.30 21.61
N ILE A 354 -12.01 -29.03 21.63
CA ILE A 354 -10.68 -28.61 21.17
C ILE A 354 -9.83 -28.15 22.36
N LYS A 355 -8.65 -28.77 22.54
CA LYS A 355 -7.70 -28.33 23.58
C LYS A 355 -7.14 -26.95 23.21
N MET A 356 -7.56 -25.92 23.95
CA MET A 356 -7.19 -24.50 23.82
C MET A 356 -5.69 -24.25 23.55
N GLU A 357 -4.83 -25.03 24.21
CA GLU A 357 -3.38 -24.94 24.10
C GLU A 357 -2.90 -25.09 22.66
N LYS A 358 -3.51 -25.98 21.87
CA LYS A 358 -3.13 -26.24 20.48
C LYS A 358 -3.49 -25.09 19.53
N THR A 359 -4.62 -24.42 19.77
CA THR A 359 -5.06 -23.28 18.94
C THR A 359 -4.18 -22.06 19.20
N ILE A 360 -3.84 -21.80 20.46
CA ILE A 360 -2.94 -20.70 20.84
C ILE A 360 -1.53 -20.97 20.29
N GLU A 361 -1.06 -22.22 20.36
CA GLU A 361 0.24 -22.64 19.79
C GLU A 361 0.28 -22.46 18.27
N HIS A 362 -0.79 -22.82 17.54
CA HIS A 362 -0.91 -22.59 16.09
C HIS A 362 -0.81 -21.10 15.71
N PHE A 363 -1.53 -20.24 16.46
CA PHE A 363 -1.50 -18.80 16.25
C PHE A 363 -0.13 -18.19 16.55
N LYS A 364 0.51 -18.58 17.67
CA LYS A 364 1.87 -18.16 18.01
C LYS A 364 2.88 -18.63 16.96
N GLY A 365 2.76 -19.87 16.49
CA GLY A 365 3.59 -20.43 15.43
C GLY A 365 3.49 -19.64 14.12
N SER A 366 2.28 -19.24 13.71
CA SER A 366 2.06 -18.41 12.51
C SER A 366 2.74 -17.04 12.61
N LEU A 367 2.63 -16.40 13.78
CA LEU A 367 3.30 -15.11 14.04
C LEU A 367 4.82 -15.26 14.06
N GLU A 368 5.36 -16.28 14.74
CA GLU A 368 6.80 -16.55 14.76
C GLU A 368 7.37 -16.86 13.38
N MET A 369 6.64 -17.63 12.57
CA MET A 369 7.03 -17.89 11.18
C MET A 369 7.09 -16.58 10.38
N ALA A 370 6.11 -15.67 10.55
CA ALA A 370 6.13 -14.37 9.87
C ALA A 370 7.32 -13.49 10.30
N TYR A 371 7.76 -13.58 11.57
CA TYR A 371 8.97 -12.90 12.06
C TYR A 371 10.26 -13.50 11.50
N LYS A 372 10.33 -14.82 11.33
CA LYS A 372 11.52 -15.55 10.87
C LYS A 372 11.73 -15.48 9.35
N ARG A 373 10.70 -15.07 8.58
CA ARG A 373 10.71 -15.06 7.11
C ARG A 373 11.21 -13.71 6.56
N GLU A 374 12.39 -13.72 5.94
CA GLU A 374 12.89 -12.65 5.07
C GLU A 374 12.21 -12.75 3.69
N ASN A 375 10.90 -12.50 3.63
CA ASN A 375 10.18 -12.59 2.37
C ASN A 375 10.41 -11.34 1.50
N PRO A 376 10.62 -11.49 0.17
CA PRO A 376 10.58 -10.37 -0.76
C PRO A 376 9.21 -9.68 -0.66
N ILE A 377 9.20 -8.44 -0.16
CA ILE A 377 8.01 -7.63 -0.04
C ILE A 377 7.54 -7.24 -1.44
N VAL A 378 6.23 -7.32 -1.68
CA VAL A 378 5.64 -6.81 -2.91
C VAL A 378 5.67 -5.29 -2.83
N MET A 379 6.76 -4.68 -3.28
CA MET A 379 6.65 -3.29 -3.66
C MET A 379 5.70 -3.25 -4.85
N ILE A 380 4.42 -2.91 -4.61
CA ILE A 380 3.54 -2.46 -5.69
C ILE A 380 4.24 -1.28 -6.31
N LEU A 381 4.76 -1.54 -7.52
CA LEU A 381 5.45 -0.54 -8.29
C LEU A 381 4.43 0.54 -8.66
N PRO A 382 4.86 1.81 -8.73
CA PRO A 382 4.13 2.93 -9.36
C PRO A 382 3.20 2.54 -10.52
N ASP A 383 3.70 1.71 -11.42
CA ASP A 383 3.01 1.26 -12.63
C ASP A 383 1.81 0.34 -12.38
N GLU A 384 1.82 -0.44 -11.29
CA GLU A 384 0.76 -1.40 -10.98
C GLU A 384 -0.47 -0.71 -10.39
N ARG A 385 -0.29 0.41 -9.68
CA ARG A 385 -1.40 1.26 -9.26
C ARG A 385 -2.02 2.01 -10.43
N ILE A 386 -1.20 2.62 -11.30
CA ILE A 386 -1.71 3.30 -12.50
C ILE A 386 -2.45 2.29 -13.38
N ARG A 387 -1.92 1.08 -13.52
CA ARG A 387 -2.57 -0.06 -14.18
C ARG A 387 -3.91 -0.41 -13.52
N ASN A 388 -3.98 -0.53 -12.19
CA ASN A 388 -5.22 -0.85 -11.49
C ASN A 388 -6.27 0.28 -11.60
N ASP A 389 -5.86 1.54 -11.50
CA ASP A 389 -6.72 2.70 -11.72
C ASP A 389 -7.23 2.77 -13.17
N MET A 390 -6.37 2.41 -14.14
CA MET A 390 -6.76 2.28 -15.54
C MET A 390 -7.71 1.12 -15.77
N ILE A 391 -7.47 -0.04 -15.14
CA ILE A 391 -8.40 -1.20 -15.17
C ILE A 391 -9.75 -0.77 -14.61
N ALA A 392 -9.80 -0.18 -13.41
CA ALA A 392 -11.03 0.26 -12.77
C ALA A 392 -11.77 1.32 -13.61
N SER A 393 -11.03 2.25 -14.21
CA SER A 393 -11.57 3.27 -15.11
C SER A 393 -12.16 2.64 -16.37
N LEU A 394 -11.42 1.74 -17.03
CA LEU A 394 -11.85 1.03 -18.23
C LEU A 394 -13.03 0.09 -17.94
N GLU A 395 -13.09 -0.55 -16.77
CA GLU A 395 -14.20 -1.40 -16.34
C GLU A 395 -15.47 -0.58 -16.04
N LYS A 396 -15.32 0.60 -15.43
CA LYS A 396 -16.42 1.55 -15.25
C LYS A 396 -16.94 2.04 -16.60
N MET A 397 -16.04 2.41 -17.51
CA MET A 397 -16.39 2.83 -18.87
C MET A 397 -17.06 1.67 -19.63
N MET A 398 -16.56 0.44 -19.49
CA MET A 398 -17.16 -0.77 -20.04
C MET A 398 -18.60 -0.97 -19.57
N LYS A 399 -18.87 -0.82 -18.27
CA LYS A 399 -20.25 -0.86 -17.73
C LYS A 399 -21.13 0.21 -18.38
N GLY A 400 -20.58 1.40 -18.63
CA GLY A 400 -21.27 2.46 -19.37
C GLY A 400 -21.55 2.12 -20.84
N LEU A 401 -20.59 1.52 -21.54
CA LEU A 401 -20.77 1.01 -22.91
C LEU A 401 -21.81 -0.13 -22.97
N GLN A 402 -21.92 -0.91 -21.90
CA GLN A 402 -22.88 -2.01 -21.75
C GLN A 402 -24.28 -1.57 -21.29
N ALA A 403 -24.53 -0.27 -21.11
CA ALA A 403 -25.84 0.22 -20.68
C ALA A 403 -26.97 -0.29 -21.62
N LYS A 404 -28.13 -0.64 -21.03
CA LYS A 404 -29.31 -1.21 -21.72
C LYS A 404 -30.54 -0.30 -21.54
N HIS A 405 -31.59 -0.50 -22.37
CA HIS A 405 -32.90 0.13 -22.15
C HIS A 405 -33.56 -0.44 -20.87
N ARG A 406 -34.31 0.39 -20.13
CA ARG A 406 -35.18 -0.12 -19.05
C ARG A 406 -36.36 -0.85 -19.69
N GLY A 407 -36.55 -2.12 -19.36
CA GLY A 407 -37.80 -2.85 -19.64
C GLY A 407 -37.89 -3.60 -20.98
N THR A 408 -36.82 -3.73 -21.76
CA THR A 408 -36.84 -4.59 -22.97
C THR A 408 -35.65 -5.56 -23.05
N LEU A 409 -35.99 -6.83 -23.31
CA LEU A 409 -35.10 -7.95 -23.63
C LEU A 409 -34.51 -7.84 -25.04
N HIS A 410 -33.88 -6.72 -25.38
CA HIS A 410 -32.99 -6.74 -26.55
C HIS A 410 -31.64 -7.29 -26.08
N LYS A 411 -31.46 -8.61 -26.28
CA LYS A 411 -30.13 -9.26 -26.34
C LYS A 411 -29.26 -8.48 -27.32
N ASP A 412 -27.94 -8.59 -27.20
CA ASP A 412 -26.88 -7.77 -27.83
C ASP A 412 -26.91 -7.57 -29.37
N ALA A 413 -27.97 -7.97 -30.06
CA ALA A 413 -28.23 -7.91 -31.50
C ALA A 413 -28.44 -6.50 -32.11
N LEU A 414 -28.20 -5.40 -31.38
CA LEU A 414 -28.40 -4.03 -31.88
C LEU A 414 -27.25 -3.06 -31.55
N ASP A 415 -26.08 -3.58 -31.16
CA ASP A 415 -24.90 -2.72 -31.12
C ASP A 415 -24.47 -2.35 -32.54
N SER A 416 -24.14 -1.07 -32.75
CA SER A 416 -23.51 -0.68 -34.01
C SER A 416 -22.14 -1.34 -34.10
N ARG A 417 -21.62 -1.49 -35.32
CA ARG A 417 -20.27 -2.01 -35.55
C ARG A 417 -19.24 -1.24 -34.72
N GLU A 418 -19.34 0.08 -34.66
CA GLU A 418 -18.42 0.94 -33.90
C GLU A 418 -18.54 0.71 -32.38
N MET A 419 -19.74 0.41 -31.86
CA MET A 419 -19.92 0.07 -30.44
C MET A 419 -19.29 -1.29 -30.12
N THR A 420 -19.47 -2.27 -31.00
CA THR A 420 -18.87 -3.61 -30.86
C THR A 420 -17.35 -3.49 -30.85
N GLU A 421 -16.78 -2.81 -31.85
CA GLU A 421 -15.33 -2.59 -31.93
C GLU A 421 -14.78 -1.80 -30.73
N LEU A 422 -15.52 -0.80 -30.22
CA LEU A 422 -15.12 -0.05 -29.02
C LEU A 422 -15.15 -0.93 -27.77
N LYS A 423 -16.20 -1.74 -27.59
CA LYS A 423 -16.28 -2.71 -26.49
C LYS A 423 -15.14 -3.71 -26.56
N ASP A 424 -14.88 -4.27 -27.73
CA ASP A 424 -13.81 -5.26 -27.90
C ASP A 424 -12.44 -4.66 -27.62
N LYS A 425 -12.16 -3.46 -28.11
CA LYS A 425 -10.89 -2.77 -27.82
C LYS A 425 -10.76 -2.37 -26.34
N THR A 426 -11.87 -2.02 -25.68
CA THR A 426 -11.88 -1.75 -24.24
C THR A 426 -11.62 -3.05 -23.44
N ARG A 427 -12.21 -4.18 -23.85
CA ARG A 427 -11.92 -5.51 -23.27
C ARG A 427 -10.48 -5.91 -23.49
N GLU A 428 -9.94 -5.67 -24.68
CA GLU A 428 -8.56 -5.93 -25.03
C GLU A 428 -7.60 -5.12 -24.14
N ALA A 429 -7.86 -3.82 -23.93
CA ALA A 429 -7.10 -2.99 -23.01
C ALA A 429 -7.13 -3.52 -21.57
N ILE A 430 -8.32 -3.88 -21.05
CA ILE A 430 -8.46 -4.47 -19.70
C ILE A 430 -7.71 -5.79 -19.61
N LYS A 431 -7.90 -6.68 -20.58
CA LYS A 431 -7.24 -8.00 -20.62
C LYS A 431 -5.72 -7.85 -20.70
N TYR A 432 -5.24 -6.90 -21.51
CA TYR A 432 -3.82 -6.63 -21.64
C TYR A 432 -3.22 -6.12 -20.34
N LEU A 433 -3.87 -5.14 -19.70
CA LEU A 433 -3.44 -4.61 -18.40
C LEU A 433 -3.43 -5.69 -17.32
N LYS A 434 -4.42 -6.59 -17.30
CA LYS A 434 -4.48 -7.71 -16.36
C LYS A 434 -3.38 -8.75 -16.61
N ALA A 435 -3.03 -9.01 -17.87
CA ALA A 435 -2.12 -10.10 -18.26
C ALA A 435 -0.64 -9.71 -18.39
N ASN A 436 -0.29 -8.42 -18.41
CA ASN A 436 1.09 -7.94 -18.62
C ASN A 436 1.54 -7.08 -17.45
N ARG A 437 1.44 -7.62 -16.22
CA ARG A 437 1.69 -6.89 -14.96
C ARG A 437 3.15 -6.51 -14.78
N ASP A 438 4.05 -7.30 -15.37
CA ASP A 438 5.51 -7.19 -15.37
C ASP A 438 6.06 -6.08 -16.26
N LYS A 439 5.25 -5.54 -17.19
CA LYS A 439 5.69 -4.52 -18.14
C LYS A 439 5.37 -3.11 -17.66
N ASN A 440 6.27 -2.16 -17.87
CA ASN A 440 5.92 -0.75 -17.71
C ASN A 440 4.93 -0.36 -18.82
N ILE A 441 3.73 0.11 -18.45
CA ILE A 441 2.66 0.44 -19.40
C ILE A 441 3.02 1.58 -20.35
N PHE A 442 3.96 2.45 -19.97
CA PHE A 442 4.39 3.58 -20.79
C PHE A 442 5.47 3.19 -21.79
N GLU A 443 6.29 2.20 -21.46
CA GLU A 443 7.34 1.65 -22.33
C GLU A 443 6.81 0.53 -23.26
N ASP A 444 5.69 -0.09 -22.92
CA ASP A 444 5.10 -1.16 -23.71
C ASP A 444 4.46 -0.62 -25.00
N GLU A 445 5.14 -0.81 -26.13
CA GLU A 445 4.67 -0.43 -27.47
C GLU A 445 3.34 -1.09 -27.84
N LYS A 446 3.13 -2.34 -27.42
CA LYS A 446 1.91 -3.09 -27.71
C LYS A 446 0.74 -2.52 -26.91
N PHE A 447 0.95 -2.16 -25.65
CA PHE A 447 -0.07 -1.45 -24.88
C PHE A 447 -0.33 -0.04 -25.43
N GLY A 448 0.72 0.68 -25.83
CA GLY A 448 0.59 1.98 -26.50
C GLY A 448 -0.26 1.90 -27.77
N LYS A 449 -0.07 0.85 -28.58
CA LYS A 449 -0.91 0.58 -29.75
C LYS A 449 -2.36 0.28 -29.37
N ILE A 450 -2.59 -0.50 -28.32
CA ILE A 450 -3.95 -0.79 -27.81
C ILE A 450 -4.64 0.51 -27.38
N MET A 451 -3.95 1.42 -26.69
CA MET A 451 -4.50 2.71 -26.27
C MET A 451 -4.78 3.66 -27.45
N SER A 452 -3.91 3.66 -28.46
CA SER A 452 -4.10 4.40 -29.71
C SER A 452 -5.31 3.88 -30.50
N ASP A 453 -5.40 2.56 -30.68
CA ASP A 453 -6.54 1.89 -31.32
C ASP A 453 -7.84 2.15 -30.53
N LEU A 454 -7.79 2.09 -29.19
CA LEU A 454 -8.93 2.37 -28.32
C LEU A 454 -9.41 3.82 -28.48
N SER A 455 -8.47 4.76 -28.55
CA SER A 455 -8.75 6.18 -28.85
C SER A 455 -9.44 6.30 -30.23
N ALA A 456 -8.91 5.62 -31.25
CA ALA A 456 -9.48 5.62 -32.59
C ALA A 456 -10.89 5.03 -32.61
N LYS A 457 -11.14 3.88 -31.97
CA LYS A 457 -12.47 3.25 -31.88
C LYS A 457 -13.46 4.13 -31.13
N SER A 458 -13.03 4.77 -30.06
CA SER A 458 -13.88 5.71 -29.31
C SER A 458 -14.25 6.94 -30.16
N ASN A 459 -13.28 7.49 -30.89
CA ASN A 459 -13.51 8.60 -31.81
C ASN A 459 -14.42 8.17 -32.97
N ASN A 460 -14.30 6.95 -33.48
CA ASN A 460 -15.16 6.42 -34.53
C ASN A 460 -16.60 6.27 -34.05
N TYR A 461 -16.82 5.71 -32.85
CA TYR A 461 -18.16 5.60 -32.27
C TYR A 461 -18.80 6.97 -32.02
N THR A 462 -18.06 7.91 -31.42
CA THR A 462 -18.59 9.28 -31.20
C THR A 462 -18.87 10.01 -32.51
N LYS A 463 -18.01 9.86 -33.53
CA LYS A 463 -18.25 10.39 -34.89
C LYS A 463 -19.48 9.76 -35.53
N ALA A 464 -19.63 8.43 -35.49
CA ALA A 464 -20.78 7.73 -36.06
C ALA A 464 -22.09 8.18 -35.42
N LYS A 465 -22.11 8.37 -34.08
CA LYS A 465 -23.30 8.89 -33.38
C LYS A 465 -23.60 10.34 -33.72
N LYS A 466 -22.57 11.17 -33.91
CA LYS A 466 -22.74 12.55 -34.35
C LYS A 466 -23.12 12.67 -35.82
N SER A 467 -22.66 11.77 -36.69
CA SER A 467 -22.87 11.84 -38.14
C SER A 467 -24.34 11.87 -38.55
N VAL A 468 -25.18 11.09 -37.86
CA VAL A 468 -26.64 11.09 -38.12
C VAL A 468 -27.26 12.43 -37.76
N GLU A 469 -26.88 12.99 -36.61
CA GLU A 469 -27.34 14.31 -36.20
C GLU A 469 -26.73 15.42 -37.07
N GLU A 470 -25.47 15.28 -37.48
CA GLU A 470 -24.77 16.22 -38.35
C GLU A 470 -25.47 16.30 -39.70
N LYS A 471 -25.82 15.17 -40.32
CA LYS A 471 -26.62 15.15 -41.56
C LYS A 471 -27.97 15.83 -41.35
N ARG A 472 -28.64 15.59 -40.22
CA ARG A 472 -29.92 16.23 -39.88
C ARG A 472 -29.76 17.74 -39.70
N LEU A 473 -28.75 18.18 -38.96
CA LEU A 473 -28.47 19.60 -38.69
C LEU A 473 -27.99 20.32 -39.95
N ARG A 474 -27.21 19.66 -40.81
CA ARG A 474 -26.83 20.18 -42.12
C ARG A 474 -28.08 20.36 -42.98
N ALA A 475 -28.93 19.35 -43.11
CA ALA A 475 -30.20 19.48 -43.85
C ALA A 475 -31.16 20.54 -43.25
N GLU A 476 -31.07 20.82 -41.94
CA GLU A 476 -31.90 21.83 -41.25
C GLU A 476 -31.34 23.25 -41.38
N LEU A 477 -30.02 23.42 -41.30
CA LEU A 477 -29.37 24.71 -41.09
C LEU A 477 -28.58 25.20 -42.30
N ILE A 478 -28.30 24.32 -43.25
CA ILE A 478 -27.46 24.62 -44.40
C ILE A 478 -28.34 24.77 -45.64
N ASP A 479 -28.27 25.94 -46.25
CA ASP A 479 -28.86 26.20 -47.56
C ASP A 479 -27.87 25.82 -48.66
N GLU A 480 -28.14 24.72 -49.37
CA GLU A 480 -27.32 24.17 -50.47
C GLU A 480 -27.23 25.05 -51.71
N SER A 481 -28.05 26.11 -51.82
CA SER A 481 -27.93 27.11 -52.87
C SER A 481 -26.79 28.11 -52.64
N LEU A 482 -26.26 28.20 -51.42
CA LEU A 482 -25.16 29.11 -51.08
C LEU A 482 -23.79 28.55 -51.52
N PRO A 483 -22.88 29.39 -52.07
CA PRO A 483 -21.52 28.97 -52.39
C PRO A 483 -20.78 28.44 -51.15
N GLU A 484 -20.04 27.33 -51.28
CA GLU A 484 -19.32 26.67 -50.17
C GLU A 484 -18.39 27.62 -49.38
N ASN A 485 -17.89 28.66 -50.03
CA ASN A 485 -16.94 29.62 -49.48
C ASN A 485 -17.58 30.92 -48.95
N SER A 486 -18.90 31.07 -49.01
CA SER A 486 -19.57 32.30 -48.57
C SER A 486 -19.53 32.46 -47.04
N GLN A 487 -19.57 33.71 -46.58
CA GLN A 487 -19.56 34.00 -45.15
C GLN A 487 -20.84 33.46 -44.47
N GLU A 488 -22.01 33.58 -45.12
CA GLU A 488 -23.24 32.98 -44.59
C GLU A 488 -23.17 31.46 -44.51
N ARG A 489 -22.58 30.77 -45.50
CA ARG A 489 -22.38 29.32 -45.46
C ARG A 489 -21.44 28.91 -44.33
N ARG A 490 -20.36 29.67 -44.10
CA ARG A 490 -19.44 29.45 -42.97
C ARG A 490 -20.10 29.66 -41.61
N ASP A 491 -21.00 30.64 -41.48
CA ASP A 491 -21.72 30.89 -40.24
C ASP A 491 -22.81 29.83 -39.99
N GLN A 492 -23.47 29.31 -41.04
CA GLN A 492 -24.32 28.12 -40.96
C GLN A 492 -23.54 26.88 -40.52
N GLU A 493 -22.35 26.64 -41.09
CA GLU A 493 -21.45 25.56 -40.67
C GLU A 493 -20.98 25.71 -39.21
N ARG A 494 -20.67 26.94 -38.76
CA ARG A 494 -20.36 27.22 -37.35
C ARG A 494 -21.55 26.92 -36.44
N ALA A 495 -22.77 27.26 -36.86
CA ALA A 495 -23.99 26.94 -36.11
C ALA A 495 -24.22 25.42 -35.99
N VAL A 496 -23.98 24.67 -37.08
CA VAL A 496 -23.97 23.19 -37.07
C VAL A 496 -22.94 22.67 -36.07
N VAL A 497 -21.71 23.17 -36.08
CA VAL A 497 -20.64 22.78 -35.14
C VAL A 497 -20.99 23.10 -33.68
N GLN A 498 -21.56 24.27 -33.40
CA GLN A 498 -21.98 24.65 -32.05
C GLN A 498 -23.10 23.76 -31.53
N ARG A 499 -24.13 23.48 -32.35
CA ARG A 499 -25.20 22.56 -31.97
C ARG A 499 -24.69 21.12 -31.81
N LEU A 500 -23.78 20.66 -32.66
CA LEU A 500 -23.12 19.35 -32.52
C LEU A 500 -22.20 19.24 -31.30
N LYS A 501 -21.65 20.35 -30.80
CA LYS A 501 -20.91 20.40 -29.53
C LYS A 501 -21.84 20.19 -28.34
N ALA A 502 -23.03 20.81 -28.36
CA ALA A 502 -24.03 20.69 -27.31
C ALA A 502 -24.86 19.39 -27.38
N TRP A 503 -24.86 18.72 -28.54
CA TRP A 503 -25.67 17.53 -28.76
C TRP A 503 -25.28 16.35 -27.87
N LYS A 504 -26.31 15.67 -27.37
CA LYS A 504 -26.23 14.38 -26.66
C LYS A 504 -27.29 13.43 -27.24
N PRO A 505 -27.06 12.12 -27.22
CA PRO A 505 -28.09 11.16 -27.59
C PRO A 505 -29.38 11.35 -26.77
N LYS A 506 -30.54 11.10 -27.38
CA LYS A 506 -31.84 11.32 -26.73
C LYS A 506 -32.18 10.28 -25.66
N THR A 507 -31.66 9.06 -25.78
CA THR A 507 -31.99 7.96 -24.86
C THR A 507 -31.02 7.93 -23.69
N ARG A 508 -31.51 7.58 -22.48
CA ARG A 508 -30.65 7.42 -21.28
C ARG A 508 -29.48 6.46 -21.54
N MET A 509 -29.76 5.34 -22.19
CA MET A 509 -28.74 4.37 -22.61
C MET A 509 -27.74 4.98 -23.60
N GLY A 510 -28.21 5.69 -24.62
CA GLY A 510 -27.35 6.38 -25.59
C GLY A 510 -26.45 7.42 -24.92
N GLN A 511 -26.98 8.18 -23.95
CA GLN A 511 -26.20 9.15 -23.17
C GLN A 511 -25.12 8.47 -22.34
N THR A 512 -25.45 7.38 -21.64
CA THR A 512 -24.48 6.62 -20.85
C THR A 512 -23.37 6.03 -21.73
N ARG A 513 -23.73 5.44 -22.87
CA ARG A 513 -22.77 4.89 -23.85
C ARG A 513 -21.87 5.97 -24.45
N TYR A 514 -22.44 7.11 -24.78
CA TYR A 514 -21.71 8.23 -25.37
C TYR A 514 -20.80 8.95 -24.36
N ALA A 515 -21.22 9.08 -23.10
CA ALA A 515 -20.38 9.56 -22.01
C ALA A 515 -19.19 8.62 -21.78
N ALA A 516 -19.44 7.31 -21.67
CA ALA A 516 -18.39 6.31 -21.50
C ALA A 516 -17.35 6.34 -22.64
N SER A 517 -17.79 6.53 -23.89
CA SER A 517 -16.86 6.71 -25.01
C SER A 517 -16.05 8.00 -24.89
N LYS A 518 -16.66 9.13 -24.53
CA LYS A 518 -15.90 10.37 -24.29
C LYS A 518 -14.85 10.19 -23.18
N ASP A 519 -15.24 9.53 -22.09
CA ASP A 519 -14.35 9.23 -20.97
C ASP A 519 -13.17 8.33 -21.41
N ILE A 520 -13.41 7.37 -22.32
CA ILE A 520 -12.35 6.55 -22.94
C ILE A 520 -11.40 7.44 -23.76
N SER A 521 -11.92 8.34 -24.60
CA SER A 521 -11.06 9.25 -25.38
C SER A 521 -10.23 10.17 -24.49
N GLU A 522 -10.78 10.63 -23.37
CA GLU A 522 -10.05 11.42 -22.37
C GLU A 522 -9.00 10.59 -21.63
N LEU A 523 -9.31 9.33 -21.29
CA LEU A 523 -8.36 8.40 -20.71
C LEU A 523 -7.18 8.14 -21.66
N CYS A 524 -7.44 7.87 -22.94
CA CYS A 524 -6.37 7.69 -23.94
C CYS A 524 -5.50 8.93 -24.08
N LYS A 525 -6.09 10.14 -24.13
CA LYS A 525 -5.31 11.39 -24.17
C LYS A 525 -4.45 11.60 -22.93
N ARG A 526 -4.96 11.23 -21.74
CA ARG A 526 -4.17 11.28 -20.51
C ARG A 526 -3.04 10.26 -20.55
N PHE A 527 -3.30 9.05 -21.04
CA PHE A 527 -2.28 8.02 -21.22
C PHE A 527 -1.16 8.52 -22.15
N ASP A 528 -1.50 9.10 -23.31
CA ASP A 528 -0.50 9.63 -24.25
C ASP A 528 0.34 10.75 -23.63
N LYS A 529 -0.29 11.69 -22.92
CA LYS A 529 0.41 12.74 -22.17
C LYS A 529 1.33 12.18 -21.09
N ASN A 530 0.85 11.18 -20.34
CA ASN A 530 1.64 10.55 -19.28
C ASN A 530 2.78 9.72 -19.85
N LYS A 531 2.59 9.06 -21.00
CA LYS A 531 3.64 8.34 -21.72
C LYS A 531 4.70 9.29 -22.25
N GLU A 532 4.30 10.41 -22.85
CA GLU A 532 5.21 11.47 -23.29
C GLU A 532 6.01 12.03 -22.11
N TYR A 533 5.33 12.31 -20.99
CA TYR A 533 5.96 12.73 -19.74
C TYR A 533 6.96 11.69 -19.21
N HIS A 534 6.56 10.42 -19.14
CA HIS A 534 7.43 9.32 -18.72
C HIS A 534 8.69 9.22 -19.59
N ASN A 535 8.54 9.21 -20.91
CA ASN A 535 9.65 9.09 -21.86
C ASN A 535 10.60 10.30 -21.80
N LYS A 536 10.08 11.49 -21.51
CA LYS A 536 10.91 12.69 -21.31
C LYS A 536 11.80 12.59 -20.07
N HIS A 537 11.39 11.82 -19.07
CA HIS A 537 11.99 11.76 -17.74
C HIS A 537 12.63 10.40 -17.41
N SER A 538 12.56 9.43 -18.32
CA SER A 538 13.23 8.13 -18.18
C SER A 538 14.74 8.30 -18.32
N ILE A 539 15.49 7.84 -17.32
CA ILE A 539 16.95 7.75 -17.38
C ILE A 539 17.34 6.27 -17.45
N GLU A 540 18.11 5.90 -18.47
CA GLU A 540 18.66 4.55 -18.61
C GLU A 540 19.37 4.08 -17.33
N GLY A 541 18.95 2.92 -16.81
CA GLY A 541 19.50 2.30 -15.60
C GLY A 541 18.95 2.84 -14.28
N THR A 542 18.00 3.77 -14.29
CA THR A 542 17.46 4.42 -13.09
C THR A 542 15.95 4.24 -13.00
N SER A 543 15.46 3.78 -11.85
CA SER A 543 14.02 3.71 -11.59
C SER A 543 13.42 5.10 -11.33
N VAL A 544 12.17 5.32 -11.75
CA VAL A 544 11.44 6.58 -11.57
C VAL A 544 10.39 6.44 -10.47
N VAL A 545 10.28 7.43 -9.60
CA VAL A 545 9.22 7.56 -8.58
C VAL A 545 8.70 8.99 -8.58
N TYR A 546 7.37 9.13 -8.61
CA TYR A 546 6.72 10.44 -8.56
C TYR A 546 6.57 10.94 -7.12
N ALA A 547 6.68 12.25 -6.89
CA ALA A 547 6.55 12.84 -5.55
C ALA A 547 5.21 12.50 -4.88
N SER A 548 4.13 12.47 -5.68
CA SER A 548 2.80 12.04 -5.22
C SER A 548 2.79 10.63 -4.59
N MET A 549 3.71 9.75 -4.98
CA MET A 549 3.80 8.39 -4.46
C MET A 549 4.50 8.32 -3.10
N LEU A 550 5.42 9.25 -2.83
CA LEU A 550 6.04 9.41 -1.53
C LEU A 550 5.01 9.96 -0.54
N ASN A 551 4.19 10.93 -0.97
CA ASN A 551 3.06 11.46 -0.19
C ASN A 551 2.08 10.37 0.27
N GLU A 552 1.77 9.43 -0.61
CA GLU A 552 0.82 8.36 -0.32
C GLU A 552 1.37 7.28 0.63
N LYS A 553 2.69 7.09 0.67
CA LYS A 553 3.35 6.19 1.62
C LYS A 553 3.54 6.83 2.99
N ALA A 554 3.65 8.15 3.03
CA ALA A 554 3.90 8.91 4.24
C ALA A 554 2.78 8.71 5.28
N GLU A 555 3.12 8.18 6.45
CA GLU A 555 2.17 8.09 7.56
C GLU A 555 1.79 9.49 8.05
N ARG A 556 2.78 10.39 8.10
CA ARG A 556 2.67 11.79 8.49
C ARG A 556 3.23 12.70 7.41
N THR A 557 2.76 13.94 7.35
CA THR A 557 3.12 14.89 6.29
C THR A 557 4.62 15.23 6.21
N TYR A 558 5.38 15.12 7.30
CA TYR A 558 6.83 15.28 7.24
C TYR A 558 7.55 14.03 6.70
N ASP A 559 6.94 12.83 6.76
CA ASP A 559 7.58 11.60 6.27
C ASP A 559 7.82 11.66 4.76
N GLU A 560 6.94 12.32 4.01
CA GLU A 560 7.12 12.56 2.57
C GLU A 560 8.47 13.22 2.28
N GLY A 561 8.78 14.31 2.98
CA GLY A 561 10.03 15.04 2.78
C GLY A 561 11.25 14.32 3.35
N VAL A 562 11.08 13.54 4.43
CA VAL A 562 12.13 12.66 4.95
C VAL A 562 12.49 11.58 3.93
N ASP A 563 11.50 10.95 3.30
CA ASP A 563 11.70 9.92 2.29
C ASP A 563 12.32 10.49 1.02
N GLU A 564 11.92 11.70 0.61
CA GLU A 564 12.56 12.44 -0.49
C GLU A 564 14.04 12.71 -0.21
N ILE A 565 14.39 13.13 1.00
CA ILE A 565 15.78 13.35 1.40
C ILE A 565 16.56 12.03 1.36
N LEU A 566 16.06 11.00 2.06
CA LEU A 566 16.74 9.71 2.19
C LEU A 566 16.89 8.98 0.85
N ASN A 567 15.99 9.21 -0.12
CA ASN A 567 16.13 8.67 -1.46
C ASN A 567 17.51 8.96 -2.07
N TYR A 568 17.98 10.21 -1.99
CA TYR A 568 19.28 10.61 -2.55
C TYR A 568 20.47 10.00 -1.82
N TYR A 569 20.29 9.63 -0.55
CA TYR A 569 21.31 8.98 0.26
C TYR A 569 21.27 7.45 0.17
N SER A 570 20.26 6.87 -0.46
CA SER A 570 20.08 5.41 -0.56
C SER A 570 21.15 4.74 -1.43
N LYS A 571 21.26 3.41 -1.34
CA LYS A 571 22.17 2.63 -2.20
C LYS A 571 21.73 2.66 -3.66
N LYS A 572 20.42 2.76 -3.92
CA LYS A 572 19.83 2.78 -5.27
C LYS A 572 18.82 3.93 -5.36
N PRO A 573 19.30 5.18 -5.46
CA PRO A 573 18.41 6.33 -5.55
C PRO A 573 17.52 6.25 -6.78
N VAL A 574 16.28 6.68 -6.62
CA VAL A 574 15.29 6.76 -7.70
C VAL A 574 15.15 8.20 -8.20
N PHE A 575 14.81 8.34 -9.47
CA PHE A 575 14.59 9.61 -10.11
C PHE A 575 13.20 10.16 -9.80
N ILE A 576 13.11 11.42 -9.37
CA ILE A 576 11.85 12.14 -9.10
C ILE A 576 11.59 13.21 -10.17
N PRO A 577 10.71 12.98 -11.15
CA PRO A 577 10.48 13.92 -12.25
C PRO A 577 10.14 15.34 -11.81
N GLU A 578 9.33 15.49 -10.77
CA GLU A 578 8.95 16.79 -10.22
C GLU A 578 10.15 17.59 -9.72
N HIS A 579 11.19 16.91 -9.21
CA HIS A 579 12.42 17.55 -8.77
C HIS A 579 13.28 18.01 -9.95
N PHE A 580 13.31 17.24 -11.04
CA PHE A 580 13.92 17.67 -12.30
C PHE A 580 13.21 18.90 -12.89
N GLU A 581 11.88 18.89 -12.93
CA GLU A 581 11.08 20.01 -13.48
C GLU A 581 11.22 21.30 -12.67
N ASN A 582 11.37 21.17 -11.35
CA ASN A 582 11.69 22.30 -10.47
C ASN A 582 13.16 22.73 -10.57
N GLY A 583 13.96 22.06 -11.38
CA GLY A 583 15.38 22.36 -11.58
C GLY A 583 16.25 21.99 -10.38
N LEU A 584 15.83 21.06 -9.52
CA LEU A 584 16.65 20.58 -8.40
C LEU A 584 17.91 19.87 -8.90
N TYR A 585 17.78 19.08 -9.98
CA TYR A 585 18.89 18.46 -10.69
C TYR A 585 18.63 18.31 -12.21
N SER A 586 19.69 18.06 -12.98
CA SER A 586 19.65 17.56 -14.37
C SER A 586 19.85 16.05 -14.45
N HIS A 587 19.57 15.42 -15.59
CA HIS A 587 19.82 13.98 -15.79
C HIS A 587 21.29 13.62 -15.56
N GLU A 588 22.22 14.43 -16.09
CA GLU A 588 23.66 14.22 -15.96
C GLU A 588 24.12 14.33 -14.51
N ASN A 589 23.69 15.37 -13.80
CA ASN A 589 24.06 15.58 -12.41
C ASN A 589 23.43 14.55 -11.47
N PHE A 590 22.21 14.07 -11.77
CA PHE A 590 21.61 12.96 -11.03
C PHE A 590 22.47 11.70 -11.18
N LYS A 591 22.86 11.30 -12.40
CA LYS A 591 23.74 10.15 -12.63
C LYS A 591 25.09 10.29 -11.91
N ALA A 592 25.68 11.49 -11.95
CA ALA A 592 26.97 11.75 -11.30
C ALA A 592 26.88 11.72 -9.77
N THR A 593 25.80 12.25 -9.20
CA THR A 593 25.58 12.35 -7.75
C THR A 593 25.08 11.05 -7.12
N CYS A 594 24.20 10.35 -7.82
CA CYS A 594 23.42 9.24 -7.31
C CYS A 594 23.74 7.89 -7.99
N PRO A 595 25.01 7.51 -8.25
CA PRO A 595 25.30 6.18 -8.81
C PRO A 595 24.87 5.09 -7.83
N ALA A 596 24.43 3.93 -8.33
CA ALA A 596 24.11 2.81 -7.48
C ALA A 596 25.36 2.32 -6.71
N ILE A 597 25.20 1.99 -5.43
CA ILE A 597 26.28 1.50 -4.56
C ILE A 597 25.97 0.07 -4.14
N GLU A 598 26.96 -0.82 -4.31
CA GLU A 598 26.90 -2.16 -3.78
C GLU A 598 27.38 -2.19 -2.32
N CYS A 599 26.43 -2.34 -1.40
CA CYS A 599 26.70 -2.57 0.02
C CYS A 599 25.78 -3.69 0.53
N LYS A 600 26.36 -4.85 0.84
CA LYS A 600 25.66 -6.08 1.25
C LYS A 600 25.37 -6.06 2.76
N GLY A 601 24.26 -6.67 3.18
CA GLY A 601 23.94 -6.87 4.60
C GLY A 601 23.23 -5.68 5.29
N ILE A 602 22.96 -4.60 4.56
CA ILE A 602 22.17 -3.45 5.02
C ILE A 602 21.00 -3.21 4.07
N SER A 603 19.86 -2.72 4.57
CA SER A 603 18.74 -2.30 3.73
C SER A 603 19.08 -1.00 2.96
N ASN A 604 18.25 -0.59 2.00
CA ASN A 604 18.43 0.71 1.34
C ASN A 604 18.22 1.87 2.32
N ASP A 605 17.20 1.76 3.18
CA ASP A 605 16.79 2.83 4.09
C ASP A 605 17.77 2.98 5.25
N ASP A 606 18.28 1.86 5.79
CA ASP A 606 19.31 1.89 6.83
C ASP A 606 20.62 2.48 6.29
N PHE A 607 21.00 2.12 5.06
CA PHE A 607 22.17 2.73 4.43
C PHE A 607 21.97 4.22 4.20
N ALA A 608 20.77 4.64 3.78
CA ALA A 608 20.45 6.05 3.61
C ALA A 608 20.59 6.83 4.92
N LEU A 609 20.20 6.26 6.06
CA LEU A 609 20.37 6.87 7.37
C LEU A 609 21.85 7.01 7.77
N VAL A 610 22.68 6.00 7.49
CA VAL A 610 24.13 6.09 7.72
C VAL A 610 24.77 7.12 6.79
N ALA A 611 24.37 7.17 5.53
CA ALA A 611 24.86 8.16 4.56
C ALA A 611 24.39 9.59 4.89
N TYR A 612 23.19 9.73 5.44
CA TYR A 612 22.71 11.00 5.96
C TYR A 612 23.49 11.41 7.22
N ALA A 613 23.73 10.49 8.16
CA ALA A 613 24.60 10.77 9.31
C ALA A 613 26.03 11.17 8.87
N ALA A 614 26.54 10.58 7.78
CA ALA A 614 27.83 10.94 7.21
C ALA A 614 27.87 12.37 6.65
N VAL A 615 26.78 12.86 6.04
CA VAL A 615 26.74 14.26 5.55
C VAL A 615 26.74 15.27 6.70
N MET A 616 26.30 14.84 7.87
CA MET A 616 26.32 15.64 9.09
C MET A 616 27.71 15.72 9.75
N ASP A 617 28.70 14.95 9.32
CA ASP A 617 30.06 15.08 9.84
C ASP A 617 30.90 16.02 8.95
N HIS A 618 31.19 17.21 9.48
CA HIS A 618 31.98 18.23 8.80
C HIS A 618 33.39 17.76 8.40
N ASN A 619 33.92 16.74 9.08
CA ASN A 619 35.24 16.19 8.80
C ASN A 619 35.27 15.29 7.55
N ASN A 620 34.11 14.86 7.05
CA ASN A 620 34.03 14.05 5.83
C ASN A 620 34.34 14.83 4.55
N PHE A 621 34.40 16.16 4.61
CA PHE A 621 34.62 17.03 3.45
C PHE A 621 35.99 17.69 3.51
N THR A 622 36.75 17.62 2.41
CA THR A 622 38.06 18.27 2.31
C THR A 622 37.92 19.78 2.14
N ASP A 623 38.96 20.56 2.48
CA ASP A 623 38.93 22.01 2.28
C ASP A 623 38.77 22.37 0.79
N GLU A 624 39.30 21.54 -0.11
CA GLU A 624 39.08 21.67 -1.55
C GLU A 624 37.60 21.51 -1.93
N ILE A 625 36.90 20.52 -1.38
CA ILE A 625 35.44 20.38 -1.57
C ILE A 625 34.73 21.64 -1.06
N VAL A 626 35.06 22.10 0.15
CA VAL A 626 34.38 23.24 0.77
C VAL A 626 34.64 24.54 0.01
N ASN A 627 35.89 24.80 -0.38
CA ASN A 627 36.29 26.03 -1.07
C ASN A 627 35.70 26.13 -2.48
N ARG A 628 35.37 25.01 -3.14
CA ARG A 628 34.64 25.03 -4.42
C ARG A 628 33.24 25.63 -4.32
N HIS A 629 32.64 25.58 -3.13
CA HIS A 629 31.26 26.00 -2.88
C HIS A 629 31.13 27.27 -2.04
N SER A 630 32.14 27.54 -1.20
CA SER A 630 32.16 28.70 -0.32
C SER A 630 33.62 29.10 -0.07
N ASP A 631 34.12 29.99 -0.92
CA ASP A 631 35.39 30.68 -0.69
C ASP A 631 35.17 31.79 0.34
N SER A 632 35.80 31.65 1.50
CA SER A 632 35.62 32.56 2.62
C SER A 632 36.88 33.40 2.82
N LYS A 633 36.69 34.70 2.98
CA LYS A 633 37.78 35.64 3.25
C LYS A 633 37.84 36.05 4.72
N SER A 634 36.76 35.78 5.46
CA SER A 634 36.65 36.16 6.86
C SER A 634 37.19 35.10 7.80
N PRO A 635 38.07 35.44 8.77
CA PRO A 635 38.48 34.51 9.81
C PRO A 635 37.36 34.12 10.78
N LEU A 636 36.21 34.80 10.72
CA LEU A 636 35.03 34.51 11.57
C LEU A 636 34.21 33.32 11.06
N VAL A 637 34.38 32.96 9.79
CA VAL A 637 33.66 31.88 9.12
C VAL A 637 34.54 30.64 9.10
N THR A 638 34.11 29.61 9.81
CA THR A 638 34.86 28.36 9.94
C THR A 638 34.49 27.37 8.84
N LYS A 639 35.26 26.28 8.70
CA LYS A 639 34.86 25.13 7.87
C LYS A 639 33.50 24.56 8.29
N TYR A 640 33.25 24.49 9.59
CA TYR A 640 31.98 24.04 10.15
C TYR A 640 30.81 24.88 9.60
N ASP A 641 30.91 26.22 9.71
CA ASP A 641 29.86 27.13 9.24
C ASP A 641 29.56 26.96 7.75
N ARG A 642 30.61 26.74 6.94
CA ARG A 642 30.49 26.56 5.49
C ARG A 642 29.82 25.23 5.12
N VAL A 643 30.26 24.14 5.73
CA VAL A 643 29.69 22.81 5.46
C VAL A 643 28.27 22.70 6.00
N SER A 644 27.99 23.22 7.20
CA SER A 644 26.65 23.22 7.81
C SER A 644 25.63 23.93 6.90
N GLN A 645 26.00 25.07 6.31
CA GLN A 645 25.15 25.72 5.33
C GLN A 645 25.01 24.88 4.05
N ALA A 646 26.11 24.38 3.46
CA ALA A 646 26.08 23.64 2.20
C ALA A 646 25.26 22.34 2.29
N ARG A 647 25.35 21.60 3.39
CA ARG A 647 24.58 20.35 3.59
C ARG A 647 23.10 20.60 3.90
N THR A 648 22.73 21.73 4.49
CA THR A 648 21.31 22.00 4.81
C THR A 648 20.53 22.50 3.60
N MET A 649 21.21 22.94 2.53
CA MET A 649 20.61 23.47 1.31
C MET A 649 19.60 22.54 0.63
N TYR A 650 19.93 21.26 0.43
CA TYR A 650 18.98 20.35 -0.22
C TYR A 650 17.77 20.02 0.69
N THR A 651 17.96 19.98 2.02
CA THR A 651 16.88 19.80 3.00
C THR A 651 15.95 21.01 3.00
N LEU A 652 16.52 22.22 2.94
CA LEU A 652 15.77 23.47 2.83
C LEU A 652 15.01 23.57 1.50
N ASP A 653 15.60 23.16 0.39
CA ASP A 653 14.95 23.19 -0.93
C ASP A 653 13.77 22.23 -1.01
N ILE A 654 13.93 21.03 -0.45
CA ILE A 654 12.84 20.06 -0.29
C ILE A 654 11.75 20.61 0.65
N SER A 655 12.11 21.40 1.67
CA SER A 655 11.16 21.99 2.62
C SER A 655 10.41 23.22 2.11
N GLY A 656 11.04 24.00 1.21
CA GLY A 656 10.69 25.38 0.94
C GLY A 656 10.47 25.71 -0.53
N GLY A 657 10.72 24.78 -1.45
CA GLY A 657 10.42 24.91 -2.89
C GLY A 657 11.04 26.12 -3.60
N THR A 658 12.05 26.76 -3.00
CA THR A 658 12.46 28.14 -3.35
C THR A 658 13.84 28.26 -3.97
N ARG A 659 14.72 27.26 -3.90
CA ARG A 659 15.98 27.29 -4.65
C ARG A 659 16.01 26.18 -5.70
N LYS A 660 16.37 26.61 -6.92
CA LYS A 660 16.64 25.73 -8.05
C LYS A 660 18.12 25.35 -7.98
N ASN A 661 18.45 24.09 -8.25
CA ASN A 661 19.79 23.55 -8.47
C ASN A 661 20.64 23.08 -7.25
N ALA A 662 20.11 22.86 -6.04
CA ALA A 662 20.97 22.39 -4.94
C ALA A 662 21.66 21.04 -5.22
N ILE A 663 20.97 20.05 -5.78
CA ILE A 663 21.62 18.77 -6.11
C ILE A 663 22.59 18.95 -7.28
N ASN A 664 22.26 19.79 -8.26
CA ASN A 664 23.17 20.17 -9.33
C ASN A 664 24.48 20.78 -8.81
N HIS A 665 24.43 21.56 -7.73
CA HIS A 665 25.57 22.29 -7.21
C HIS A 665 26.34 21.49 -6.16
N TYR A 666 25.65 20.86 -5.21
CA TYR A 666 26.26 20.21 -4.04
C TYR A 666 26.26 18.68 -4.10
N GLY A 667 25.54 18.07 -5.05
CA GLY A 667 25.27 16.64 -5.04
C GLY A 667 26.52 15.76 -5.07
N VAL A 668 27.40 15.95 -6.06
CA VAL A 668 28.62 15.14 -6.22
C VAL A 668 29.55 15.29 -5.02
N ASP A 669 29.69 16.50 -4.49
CA ASP A 669 30.67 16.76 -3.45
C ASP A 669 30.18 16.41 -2.04
N PHE A 670 28.87 16.51 -1.79
CA PHE A 670 28.29 16.24 -0.48
C PHE A 670 27.55 14.91 -0.43
N ILE A 671 26.58 14.68 -1.31
CA ILE A 671 25.73 13.47 -1.28
C ILE A 671 26.55 12.24 -1.64
N LYS A 672 27.24 12.24 -2.80
CA LYS A 672 28.02 11.07 -3.23
C LYS A 672 29.14 10.74 -2.22
N THR A 673 29.91 11.74 -1.80
CA THR A 673 30.97 11.57 -0.79
C THR A 673 30.45 10.96 0.50
N SER A 674 29.29 11.42 0.99
CA SER A 674 28.69 10.88 2.22
C SER A 674 28.23 9.43 2.06
N ARG A 675 27.72 9.07 0.88
CA ARG A 675 27.34 7.68 0.57
C ARG A 675 28.57 6.77 0.49
N ASP A 676 29.67 7.25 -0.10
CA ASP A 676 30.93 6.50 -0.15
C ASP A 676 31.50 6.29 1.28
N LYS A 677 31.41 7.32 2.14
CA LYS A 677 31.81 7.22 3.55
C LYS A 677 30.93 6.27 4.36
N ALA A 678 29.62 6.27 4.15
CA ALA A 678 28.72 5.32 4.78
C ALA A 678 29.03 3.87 4.37
N LYS A 679 29.34 3.65 3.09
CA LYS A 679 29.80 2.35 2.60
C LYS A 679 31.07 1.91 3.33
N GLU A 680 32.07 2.77 3.41
CA GLU A 680 33.33 2.51 4.11
C GLU A 680 33.10 2.15 5.59
N ALA A 681 32.30 2.96 6.30
CA ALA A 681 32.00 2.73 7.71
C ALA A 681 31.25 1.43 7.95
N TYR A 682 30.29 1.10 7.08
CA TYR A 682 29.50 -0.12 7.22
C TYR A 682 30.29 -1.39 6.85
N ASP A 683 31.13 -1.35 5.82
CA ASP A 683 32.02 -2.46 5.48
C ASP A 683 32.99 -2.76 6.63
N LYS A 684 33.54 -1.73 7.29
CA LYS A 684 34.38 -1.89 8.49
C LYS A 684 33.63 -2.45 9.68
N TYR A 685 32.40 -1.97 9.92
CA TYR A 685 31.53 -2.52 10.96
C TYR A 685 31.28 -4.02 10.74
N ARG A 686 31.03 -4.44 9.49
CA ARG A 686 30.91 -5.86 9.13
C ARG A 686 32.20 -6.66 9.29
N ALA A 687 33.36 -6.03 9.09
CA ALA A 687 34.67 -6.63 9.33
C ALA A 687 35.06 -6.68 10.82
N GLY A 688 34.19 -6.20 11.73
CA GLY A 688 34.38 -6.24 13.17
C GLY A 688 34.91 -4.93 13.78
N ASP A 689 35.32 -3.95 12.98
CA ASP A 689 35.66 -2.62 13.48
C ASP A 689 34.40 -1.75 13.59
N LYS A 690 33.82 -1.74 14.78
CA LYS A 690 32.57 -1.00 15.04
C LYS A 690 32.76 0.52 15.15
N LYS A 691 33.99 0.98 15.40
CA LYS A 691 34.26 2.38 15.79
C LYS A 691 33.82 3.40 14.73
N PRO A 692 34.10 3.22 13.42
CA PRO A 692 33.71 4.19 12.40
C PRO A 692 32.20 4.43 12.33
N LEU A 693 31.39 3.38 12.41
CA LEU A 693 29.93 3.51 12.38
C LEU A 693 29.40 4.16 13.66
N ILE A 694 29.93 3.78 14.82
CA ILE A 694 29.57 4.40 16.11
C ILE A 694 29.86 5.91 16.08
N ASP A 695 31.06 6.30 15.63
CA ASP A 695 31.48 7.70 15.56
C ASP A 695 30.59 8.51 14.60
N MET A 696 30.35 7.96 13.41
CA MET A 696 29.51 8.57 12.38
C MET A 696 28.06 8.78 12.86
N MET A 697 27.46 7.77 13.47
CA MET A 697 26.10 7.88 14.00
C MET A 697 26.02 8.84 15.18
N ALA A 698 27.01 8.84 16.08
CA ALA A 698 27.03 9.76 17.22
C ALA A 698 27.15 11.22 16.78
N ILE A 699 28.03 11.52 15.82
CA ILE A 699 28.16 12.86 15.24
C ILE A 699 26.86 13.23 14.51
N GLY A 700 26.36 12.37 13.62
CA GLY A 700 25.14 12.66 12.85
C GLY A 700 23.90 12.91 13.72
N ILE A 701 23.72 12.13 14.79
CA ILE A 701 22.65 12.34 15.77
C ILE A 701 22.86 13.66 16.52
N SER A 702 24.07 13.94 17.01
CA SER A 702 24.37 15.18 17.73
C SER A 702 24.12 16.42 16.88
N GLU A 703 24.53 16.38 15.63
CA GLU A 703 24.41 17.46 14.66
C GLU A 703 22.96 17.70 14.24
N GLN A 704 22.19 16.63 14.00
CA GLN A 704 20.77 16.77 13.70
C GLN A 704 19.98 17.32 14.90
N ILE A 705 20.32 16.91 16.13
CA ILE A 705 19.75 17.49 17.35
C ILE A 705 20.07 18.99 17.39
N TYR A 706 21.33 19.36 17.14
CA TYR A 706 21.75 20.75 17.10
C TYR A 706 20.92 21.55 16.08
N GLU A 707 20.76 21.08 14.85
CA GLU A 707 19.97 21.75 13.82
C GLU A 707 18.49 21.90 14.22
N CYS A 708 17.89 20.87 14.82
CA CYS A 708 16.52 20.95 15.33
C CYS A 708 16.39 21.98 16.45
N MET A 709 17.32 22.00 17.41
CA MET A 709 17.30 22.92 18.54
C MET A 709 17.57 24.37 18.15
N HIS A 710 18.36 24.59 17.10
CA HIS A 710 18.76 25.93 16.63
C HIS A 710 17.93 26.42 15.44
N THR A 711 16.80 25.77 15.14
CA THR A 711 15.87 26.29 14.14
C THR A 711 15.20 27.56 14.66
N GLY A 712 15.23 28.66 13.89
CA GLY A 712 14.63 29.93 14.29
C GLY A 712 13.11 30.00 14.14
N VAL A 713 12.56 29.30 13.14
CA VAL A 713 11.12 29.31 12.81
C VAL A 713 10.63 27.89 12.56
N ILE A 714 9.64 27.46 13.35
CA ILE A 714 9.03 26.13 13.25
C ILE A 714 7.51 26.18 13.04
N THR A 715 6.88 27.36 13.13
CA THR A 715 5.45 27.53 12.79
C THR A 715 5.23 27.39 11.28
N GLY A 716 4.08 26.84 10.89
CA GLY A 716 3.66 26.76 9.49
C GLY A 716 3.38 25.34 9.03
N SER A 717 3.86 25.00 7.82
CA SER A 717 3.67 23.67 7.24
C SER A 717 4.19 22.57 8.15
N ARG A 718 3.44 21.47 8.25
CA ARG A 718 3.86 20.27 8.98
C ARG A 718 4.98 19.50 8.28
N ARG A 719 5.40 19.93 7.09
CA ARG A 719 6.55 19.45 6.29
C ARG A 719 7.69 20.48 6.24
N ASN A 720 7.82 21.36 7.24
CA ASN A 720 8.93 22.31 7.28
C ASN A 720 10.27 21.63 7.66
N GLY A 721 11.39 22.34 7.51
CA GLY A 721 12.73 21.82 7.80
C GLY A 721 12.88 21.24 9.21
N TYR A 722 12.24 21.86 10.21
CA TYR A 722 12.23 21.34 11.59
C TYR A 722 11.52 19.99 11.71
N ALA A 723 10.31 19.87 11.14
CA ALA A 723 9.53 18.64 11.17
C ALA A 723 10.25 17.49 10.46
N MET A 724 10.86 17.76 9.31
CA MET A 724 11.67 16.76 8.59
C MET A 724 12.94 16.40 9.36
N GLY A 725 13.64 17.37 9.95
CA GLY A 725 14.83 17.14 10.78
C GLY A 725 14.54 16.26 12.00
N ILE A 726 13.40 16.48 12.66
CA ILE A 726 12.92 15.60 13.73
C ILE A 726 12.69 14.18 13.22
N GLY A 727 12.07 14.03 12.05
CA GLY A 727 11.82 12.73 11.44
C GLY A 727 13.12 11.98 11.11
N LEU A 728 14.12 12.68 10.58
CA LEU A 728 15.46 12.13 10.31
C LEU A 728 16.16 11.71 11.61
N LEU A 729 16.10 12.56 12.65
CA LEU A 729 16.64 12.24 13.97
C LEU A 729 16.02 10.99 14.58
N ASP A 730 14.69 10.90 14.57
CA ASP A 730 13.94 9.74 15.10
C ASP A 730 14.38 8.46 14.37
N ARG A 731 14.46 8.49 13.03
CA ARG A 731 14.88 7.34 12.23
C ARG A 731 16.35 6.96 12.44
N MET A 732 17.26 7.92 12.59
CA MET A 732 18.68 7.64 12.90
C MET A 732 18.84 6.95 14.27
N VAL A 733 18.11 7.42 15.28
CA VAL A 733 18.12 6.78 16.61
C VAL A 733 17.50 5.39 16.56
N GLU A 734 16.36 5.22 15.87
CA GLU A 734 15.74 3.91 15.68
C GLU A 734 16.65 2.93 14.92
N PHE A 735 17.44 3.40 13.96
CA PHE A 735 18.48 2.58 13.32
C PHE A 735 19.49 2.07 14.35
N THR A 736 20.04 2.95 15.21
CA THR A 736 21.02 2.52 16.22
C THR A 736 20.44 1.50 17.20
N LYS A 737 19.16 1.61 17.55
CA LYS A 737 18.46 0.66 18.45
C LYS A 737 18.32 -0.75 17.90
N LYS A 738 18.57 -0.97 16.60
CA LYS A 738 18.53 -2.31 16.00
C LYS A 738 19.66 -3.21 16.51
N ASP A 739 20.76 -2.62 16.96
CA ASP A 739 21.85 -3.30 17.67
C ASP A 739 22.04 -2.61 19.05
N PRO A 740 21.70 -3.26 20.17
CA PRO A 740 21.85 -2.69 21.50
C PRO A 740 23.28 -2.21 21.80
N GLU A 741 24.31 -2.92 21.32
CA GLU A 741 25.70 -2.51 21.54
C GLU A 741 26.04 -1.24 20.77
N LEU A 742 25.53 -1.09 19.55
CA LEU A 742 25.65 0.13 18.75
C LEU A 742 24.92 1.30 19.42
N TYR A 743 23.68 1.09 19.87
CA TYR A 743 22.90 2.11 20.57
C TYR A 743 23.61 2.60 21.83
N ASP A 744 24.02 1.68 22.71
CA ASP A 744 24.69 2.04 23.95
C ASP A 744 26.01 2.77 23.69
N ALA A 745 26.79 2.33 22.70
CA ALA A 745 28.05 2.98 22.34
C ALA A 745 27.85 4.39 21.74
N VAL A 746 26.85 4.57 20.88
CA VAL A 746 26.47 5.87 20.31
C VAL A 746 25.96 6.81 21.39
N MET A 747 25.01 6.37 22.20
CA MET A 747 24.45 7.18 23.29
C MET A 747 25.51 7.51 24.34
N LYS A 748 26.49 6.64 24.60
CA LYS A 748 27.61 6.94 25.51
C LYS A 748 28.49 8.09 25.00
N LYS A 749 28.60 8.28 23.68
CA LYS A 749 29.38 9.37 23.07
C LYS A 749 28.66 10.71 23.07
N LEU A 750 27.33 10.71 23.17
CA LEU A 750 26.57 11.97 23.24
C LEU A 750 26.83 12.68 24.57
N SER A 751 27.03 14.00 24.50
CA SER A 751 27.19 14.83 25.69
C SER A 751 25.89 14.85 26.52
N PRO A 752 25.96 15.17 27.84
CA PRO A 752 24.75 15.33 28.66
C PRO A 752 23.77 16.37 28.10
N GLU A 753 24.28 17.45 27.52
CA GLU A 753 23.49 18.50 26.87
C GLU A 753 22.78 17.97 25.62
N THR A 754 23.51 17.28 24.74
CA THR A 754 22.95 16.65 23.53
C THR A 754 21.84 15.65 23.86
N LYS A 755 22.00 14.86 24.94
CA LYS A 755 20.95 13.94 25.40
C LYS A 755 19.71 14.68 25.87
N GLN A 756 19.90 15.78 26.60
CA GLN A 756 18.77 16.58 27.07
C GLN A 756 18.03 17.26 25.91
N ASP A 757 18.76 17.76 24.93
CA ASP A 757 18.23 18.36 23.72
C ASP A 757 17.50 17.35 22.82
N TYR A 758 18.00 16.11 22.77
CA TYR A 758 17.30 14.99 22.16
C TYR A 758 15.93 14.77 22.81
N GLU A 759 15.89 14.68 24.14
CA GLU A 759 14.63 14.51 24.88
C GLU A 759 13.65 15.66 24.61
N ASP A 760 14.13 16.90 24.58
CA ASP A 760 13.33 18.09 24.29
C ASP A 760 12.76 18.07 22.88
N THR A 761 13.59 17.69 21.91
CA THR A 761 13.20 17.55 20.50
C THR A 761 12.15 16.45 20.32
N MET A 762 12.35 15.29 20.96
CA MET A 762 11.38 14.19 20.93
C MET A 762 10.09 14.51 21.70
N ASN A 763 10.16 15.33 22.74
CA ASN A 763 8.96 15.80 23.43
C ASN A 763 8.13 16.74 22.54
N MET A 764 8.77 17.64 21.77
CA MET A 764 8.09 18.44 20.75
C MET A 764 7.48 17.56 19.65
N LYS A 765 8.22 16.53 19.18
CA LYS A 765 7.71 15.54 18.20
C LYS A 765 6.38 14.92 18.62
N LYS A 766 6.22 14.55 19.90
CA LYS A 766 4.97 13.96 20.41
C LYS A 766 3.75 14.87 20.19
N TYR A 767 3.91 16.19 20.22
CA TYR A 767 2.83 17.13 19.95
C TYR A 767 2.62 17.34 18.45
N LEU A 768 3.70 17.37 17.66
CA LEU A 768 3.61 17.38 16.19
C LEU A 768 2.85 16.16 15.67
N ASP A 769 3.21 14.96 16.13
CA ASP A 769 2.59 13.69 15.72
C ASP A 769 1.09 13.69 16.04
N LYS A 770 0.70 14.11 17.25
CA LYS A 770 -0.72 14.24 17.62
C LYS A 770 -1.47 15.28 16.79
N CYS A 771 -0.83 16.41 16.49
CA CYS A 771 -1.40 17.44 15.64
C CYS A 771 -1.67 16.91 14.23
N ILE A 772 -0.70 16.23 13.61
CA ILE A 772 -0.87 15.62 12.28
C ILE A 772 -1.95 14.53 12.32
N ASP A 773 -1.95 13.66 13.33
CA ASP A 773 -2.95 12.61 13.48
C ASP A 773 -4.36 13.20 13.66
N ALA A 774 -4.50 14.31 14.39
CA ALA A 774 -5.75 15.06 14.54
C ALA A 774 -6.21 15.72 13.23
N GLU A 775 -5.29 16.37 12.49
CA GLU A 775 -5.58 16.94 11.17
C GLU A 775 -6.05 15.86 10.20
N LYS A 776 -5.34 14.72 10.14
CA LYS A 776 -5.68 13.57 9.31
C LYS A 776 -7.03 12.97 9.68
N LYS A 777 -7.36 12.91 10.98
CA LYS A 777 -8.68 12.44 11.46
C LYS A 777 -9.81 13.36 11.00
N LEU A 778 -9.63 14.67 11.07
CA LEU A 778 -10.60 15.65 10.55
C LEU A 778 -10.74 15.55 9.03
N ASP A 779 -9.62 15.50 8.30
CA ASP A 779 -9.61 15.40 6.84
C ASP A 779 -10.25 14.09 6.34
N ASN A 780 -10.02 12.97 7.04
CA ASN A 780 -10.67 11.68 6.77
C ASN A 780 -12.17 11.69 7.06
N ALA A 781 -12.60 12.35 8.14
CA ALA A 781 -14.01 12.49 8.46
C ALA A 781 -14.75 13.29 7.38
N ILE A 782 -14.13 14.37 6.86
CA ILE A 782 -14.65 15.15 5.73
C ILE A 782 -14.70 14.29 4.46
N LYS A 783 -13.59 13.65 4.11
CA LYS A 783 -13.46 12.85 2.87
C LYS A 783 -14.45 11.69 2.81
N ASN A 784 -14.65 11.00 3.94
CA ASN A 784 -15.47 9.80 4.01
C ASN A 784 -16.89 10.06 4.52
N ASN A 785 -17.25 11.33 4.73
CA ASN A 785 -18.54 11.74 5.29
C ASN A 785 -18.87 11.02 6.62
N VAL A 786 -17.89 10.94 7.51
CA VAL A 786 -18.01 10.31 8.84
C VAL A 786 -18.26 11.39 9.89
N GLU A 787 -19.29 11.23 10.71
CA GLU A 787 -19.52 12.08 11.86
C GLU A 787 -18.54 11.75 13.00
N LEU A 788 -17.92 12.77 13.58
CA LEU A 788 -17.10 12.65 14.78
C LEU A 788 -17.91 13.07 16.00
N SER A 789 -17.77 12.33 17.09
CA SER A 789 -18.38 12.73 18.38
C SER A 789 -17.79 14.05 18.88
N GLU A 790 -18.54 14.77 19.72
CA GLU A 790 -18.05 16.01 20.36
C GLU A 790 -16.73 15.80 21.10
N ALA A 791 -16.57 14.67 21.79
CA ALA A 791 -15.33 14.31 22.47
C ALA A 791 -14.16 14.15 21.51
N GLU A 792 -14.38 13.54 20.35
CA GLU A 792 -13.35 13.38 19.32
C GLU A 792 -12.99 14.71 18.64
N LYS A 793 -14.00 15.54 18.34
CA LYS A 793 -13.77 16.89 17.82
C LYS A 793 -12.96 17.72 18.81
N LYS A 794 -13.34 17.71 20.09
CA LYS A 794 -12.63 18.42 21.16
C LYS A 794 -11.19 17.93 21.34
N ALA A 795 -10.96 16.62 21.23
CA ALA A 795 -9.62 16.05 21.26
C ALA A 795 -8.77 16.51 20.06
N CYS A 796 -9.31 16.47 18.84
CA CYS A 796 -8.60 16.95 17.66
C CYS A 796 -8.25 18.45 17.76
N VAL A 797 -9.20 19.28 18.19
CA VAL A 797 -8.98 20.73 18.41
C VAL A 797 -7.87 20.94 19.45
N LYS A 798 -7.92 20.22 20.57
CA LYS A 798 -6.91 20.30 21.62
C LYS A 798 -5.50 19.97 21.08
N ASP A 799 -5.35 18.88 20.34
CA ASP A 799 -4.04 18.43 19.86
C ASP A 799 -3.45 19.39 18.81
N ILE A 800 -4.29 19.94 17.92
CA ILE A 800 -3.86 20.95 16.95
C ILE A 800 -3.44 22.25 17.65
N ILE A 801 -4.31 22.77 18.53
CA ILE A 801 -4.04 23.99 19.29
C ILE A 801 -2.79 23.84 20.16
N ALA A 802 -2.59 22.67 20.79
CA ALA A 802 -1.42 22.43 21.62
C ALA A 802 -0.12 22.61 20.84
N TYR A 803 -0.01 21.98 19.66
CA TYR A 803 1.18 22.10 18.84
C TYR A 803 1.35 23.50 18.27
N ASP A 804 0.28 24.09 17.70
CA ASP A 804 0.33 25.46 17.16
C ASP A 804 0.71 26.50 18.22
N PHE A 805 0.20 26.34 19.45
CA PHE A 805 0.58 27.19 20.57
C PHE A 805 2.07 27.05 20.89
N LEU A 806 2.60 25.82 20.90
CA LEU A 806 4.02 25.55 21.13
C LEU A 806 4.89 26.15 20.03
N THR A 807 4.53 25.99 18.74
CA THR A 807 5.33 26.53 17.62
C THR A 807 5.33 28.05 17.59
N VAL A 808 4.17 28.69 17.78
CA VAL A 808 4.07 30.15 17.78
C VAL A 808 4.86 30.75 18.94
N ASN A 809 4.79 30.14 20.12
CA ASN A 809 5.61 30.59 21.25
C ASN A 809 7.09 30.30 21.03
N HIS A 810 7.45 29.19 20.40
CA HIS A 810 8.84 28.87 20.09
C HIS A 810 9.45 29.98 19.24
N ASP A 811 8.80 30.31 18.13
CA ASP A 811 9.28 31.34 17.21
C ASP A 811 9.32 32.72 17.88
N ARG A 812 8.36 33.02 18.76
CA ARG A 812 8.37 34.23 19.58
C ARG A 812 9.60 34.29 20.49
N PHE A 813 9.86 33.24 21.26
CA PHE A 813 10.99 33.21 22.19
C PHE A 813 12.33 33.18 21.46
N ARG A 814 12.44 32.52 20.31
CA ARG A 814 13.63 32.59 19.44
C ARG A 814 13.90 34.02 18.98
N ASN A 815 12.87 34.72 18.51
CA ASN A 815 12.98 36.13 18.17
C ASN A 815 13.38 37.00 19.36
N GLU A 816 12.84 36.75 20.56
CA GLU A 816 13.25 37.47 21.78
C GLU A 816 14.71 37.21 22.15
N GLN A 817 15.18 35.97 22.03
CA GLN A 817 16.58 35.60 22.27
C GLN A 817 17.53 36.35 21.33
N VAL A 818 17.23 36.39 20.04
CA VAL A 818 18.02 37.14 19.04
C VAL A 818 17.95 38.65 19.27
N ASN A 819 16.79 39.18 19.66
CA ASN A 819 16.62 40.61 19.96
C ASN A 819 17.34 41.05 21.24
N ASN A 820 17.55 40.14 22.19
CA ASN A 820 18.26 40.41 23.44
C ASN A 820 19.77 40.11 23.34
N ASN A 821 20.23 39.43 22.30
CA ASN A 821 21.65 39.20 22.07
C ASN A 821 22.30 40.43 21.44
N LYS A 822 23.18 41.09 22.20
CA LYS A 822 23.87 42.30 21.76
C LYS A 822 24.70 42.07 20.50
N VAL A 823 25.43 40.96 20.40
CA VAL A 823 26.29 40.66 19.24
C VAL A 823 25.43 40.51 17.97
N ALA A 824 24.34 39.75 18.06
CA ALA A 824 23.42 39.58 16.93
C ALA A 824 22.76 40.90 16.52
N GLN A 825 22.36 41.75 17.48
CA GLN A 825 21.76 43.06 17.18
C GLN A 825 22.75 44.07 16.63
N ASP A 826 23.97 44.11 17.17
CA ASP A 826 25.06 44.96 16.68
C ASP A 826 25.36 44.60 15.22
N PHE A 827 25.56 43.31 14.93
CA PHE A 827 25.79 42.84 13.57
C PHE A 827 24.61 43.12 12.63
N LYS A 828 23.36 42.89 13.08
CA LYS A 828 22.17 43.15 12.27
C LYS A 828 21.97 44.62 11.91
N ARG A 829 22.38 45.55 12.79
CA ARG A 829 22.40 47.00 12.50
C ARG A 829 23.46 47.35 11.46
N GLU A 830 24.62 46.70 11.52
CA GLU A 830 25.72 46.92 10.60
C GLU A 830 25.53 46.20 9.25
N TYR A 831 24.72 45.13 9.20
CA TYR A 831 24.58 44.25 8.03
C TYR A 831 24.34 44.99 6.73
N GLY A 832 23.42 45.98 6.72
CA GLY A 832 23.12 46.76 5.52
C GLY A 832 24.29 47.61 5.03
N THR A 833 25.03 48.23 5.97
CA THR A 833 26.24 48.99 5.66
C THR A 833 27.36 48.07 5.16
N LEU A 834 27.57 46.93 5.83
CA LEU A 834 28.57 45.95 5.42
C LEU A 834 28.27 45.38 4.03
N ALA A 835 27.01 45.02 3.75
CA ALA A 835 26.60 44.56 2.45
C ALA A 835 26.86 45.62 1.36
N ALA A 836 26.50 46.88 1.62
CA ALA A 836 26.77 47.98 0.69
C ALA A 836 28.27 48.16 0.39
N GLN A 837 29.13 48.10 1.42
CA GLN A 837 30.58 48.22 1.29
C GLN A 837 31.21 47.05 0.52
N ILE A 838 30.69 45.83 0.69
CA ILE A 838 31.13 44.66 -0.09
C ILE A 838 30.73 44.82 -1.56
N TYR A 839 29.48 45.21 -1.83
CA TYR A 839 28.99 45.38 -3.20
C TYR A 839 29.62 46.57 -3.93
N SER A 840 30.04 47.63 -3.22
CA SER A 840 30.77 48.75 -3.81
C SER A 840 32.27 48.47 -4.01
N GLY A 841 32.80 47.38 -3.44
CA GLY A 841 34.23 47.05 -3.48
C GLY A 841 35.09 47.82 -2.47
N GLU A 842 34.48 48.63 -1.59
CA GLU A 842 35.15 49.33 -0.49
C GLU A 842 35.69 48.36 0.56
N ARG A 843 35.10 47.17 0.68
CA ARG A 843 35.48 46.14 1.63
C ARG A 843 35.70 44.78 0.94
N ASN A 844 36.92 44.26 1.02
CA ASN A 844 37.35 43.05 0.28
C ASN A 844 37.83 41.88 1.17
N ASP A 845 37.87 42.08 2.50
CA ASP A 845 38.25 41.10 3.52
C ASP A 845 37.11 40.14 3.92
N ILE A 846 35.91 40.35 3.38
CA ILE A 846 34.72 39.57 3.67
C ILE A 846 33.84 39.50 2.41
N THR A 847 33.20 38.35 2.17
CA THR A 847 32.28 38.17 1.05
C THR A 847 30.81 38.35 1.48
N GLY A 848 29.90 38.54 0.52
CA GLY A 848 28.46 38.55 0.83
C GLY A 848 27.97 37.22 1.39
N ASP A 849 28.59 36.11 0.98
CA ASP A 849 28.33 34.77 1.50
C ASP A 849 28.81 34.63 2.96
N ASP A 850 29.97 35.22 3.30
CA ASP A 850 30.46 35.31 4.68
C ASP A 850 29.50 36.09 5.58
N LEU A 851 28.89 37.17 5.10
CA LEU A 851 27.90 37.93 5.89
C LEU A 851 26.70 37.08 6.29
N ILE A 852 26.18 36.25 5.37
CA ILE A 852 25.04 35.36 5.65
C ILE A 852 25.43 34.32 6.70
N LYS A 853 26.64 33.75 6.60
CA LYS A 853 27.15 32.77 7.57
C LYS A 853 27.36 33.38 8.94
N ILE A 854 27.92 34.59 9.01
CA ILE A 854 28.13 35.31 10.27
C ILE A 854 26.78 35.69 10.92
N ASP A 855 25.79 36.16 10.15
CA ASP A 855 24.44 36.44 10.66
C ASP A 855 23.81 35.16 11.23
N THR A 856 23.85 34.07 10.46
CA THR A 856 23.30 32.77 10.88
C THR A 856 24.01 32.26 12.13
N LYS A 857 25.33 32.39 12.20
CA LYS A 857 26.14 32.02 13.37
C LYS A 857 25.73 32.80 14.61
N TYR A 858 25.66 34.13 14.54
CA TYR A 858 25.25 34.94 15.69
C TYR A 858 23.79 34.72 16.08
N GLN A 859 22.91 34.41 15.13
CA GLN A 859 21.54 33.99 15.44
C GLN A 859 21.53 32.66 16.19
N ASN A 860 22.25 31.65 15.70
CA ASN A 860 22.34 30.33 16.34
C ASN A 860 22.98 30.42 17.74
N GLU A 861 24.05 31.20 17.91
CA GLU A 861 24.66 31.45 19.22
C GLU A 861 23.72 32.16 20.21
N SER A 862 22.67 32.84 19.71
CA SER A 862 21.63 33.44 20.55
C SER A 862 20.62 32.42 21.04
N TYR A 863 20.44 31.31 20.33
CA TYR A 863 19.43 30.31 20.64
C TYR A 863 19.87 29.47 21.85
N LYS A 864 19.06 29.55 22.91
CA LYS A 864 19.21 28.74 24.13
C LYS A 864 17.97 27.87 24.32
N PRO A 865 18.04 26.73 25.03
CA PRO A 865 16.84 25.99 25.37
C PRO A 865 15.80 26.91 26.02
N ILE A 866 14.59 26.97 25.45
CA ILE A 866 13.46 27.79 25.91
C ILE A 866 12.78 27.10 27.09
N PRO A 867 12.99 27.53 28.35
CA PRO A 867 12.48 26.80 29.51
C PRO A 867 10.95 26.73 29.55
N GLN A 868 10.28 27.74 29.01
CA GLN A 868 8.82 27.85 28.93
C GLN A 868 8.20 26.83 27.96
N ILE A 869 9.00 26.27 27.04
CA ILE A 869 8.59 25.28 26.05
C ILE A 869 9.28 23.97 26.36
N HIS A 870 10.56 23.85 26.03
CA HIS A 870 11.32 22.61 26.15
C HIS A 870 11.35 22.11 27.59
N GLY A 871 11.77 22.96 28.54
CA GLY A 871 11.78 22.62 29.97
C GLY A 871 10.40 22.26 30.53
N ARG A 872 9.34 22.96 30.09
CA ARG A 872 7.95 22.68 30.48
C ARG A 872 7.48 21.31 29.98
N LEU A 873 7.92 20.88 28.81
CA LEU A 873 7.52 19.58 28.26
C LEU A 873 8.20 18.38 28.93
N ARG A 874 9.29 18.60 29.69
CA ARG A 874 10.02 17.54 30.41
C ARG A 874 9.25 16.94 31.58
N THR A 875 8.34 17.68 32.20
CA THR A 875 7.65 17.25 33.43
C THR A 875 6.14 17.13 33.25
N GLN A 876 5.51 16.23 34.01
CA GLN A 876 4.05 16.09 34.01
C GLN A 876 3.36 17.38 34.47
N GLU A 877 3.92 18.07 35.47
CA GLU A 877 3.39 19.36 35.94
C GLU A 877 3.45 20.43 34.84
N GLY A 878 4.55 20.50 34.09
CA GLY A 878 4.68 21.44 32.99
C GLY A 878 3.72 21.12 31.84
N GLN A 879 3.51 19.85 31.51
CA GLN A 879 2.50 19.42 30.54
C GLN A 879 1.08 19.74 31.00
N LYS A 880 0.78 19.60 32.31
CA LYS A 880 -0.49 20.04 32.90
C LYS A 880 -0.68 21.55 32.74
N LYS A 881 0.34 22.36 33.07
CA LYS A 881 0.30 23.81 32.87
C LYS A 881 0.06 24.21 31.42
N LEU A 882 0.66 23.50 30.46
CA LEU A 882 0.37 23.70 29.03
C LEU A 882 -1.10 23.43 28.72
N ASN A 883 -1.64 22.29 29.16
CA ASN A 883 -3.05 21.94 28.96
C ASN A 883 -4.00 22.98 29.57
N ASP A 884 -3.70 23.45 30.78
CA ASP A 884 -4.48 24.48 31.46
C ASP A 884 -4.40 25.82 30.71
N THR A 885 -3.24 26.15 30.12
CA THR A 885 -3.03 27.38 29.34
C THR A 885 -3.82 27.37 28.03
N ILE A 886 -3.86 26.23 27.33
CA ILE A 886 -4.57 26.13 26.04
C ILE A 886 -6.06 25.86 26.21
N LYS A 887 -6.52 25.44 27.39
CA LYS A 887 -7.93 25.09 27.64
C LYS A 887 -8.91 26.19 27.20
N PRO A 888 -8.70 27.49 27.52
CA PRO A 888 -9.58 28.55 27.05
C PRO A 888 -9.61 28.66 25.51
N LEU A 889 -8.48 28.42 24.84
CA LEU A 889 -8.38 28.45 23.37
C LEU A 889 -9.14 27.28 22.75
N VAL A 890 -9.10 26.12 23.39
CA VAL A 890 -9.87 24.93 22.99
C VAL A 890 -11.36 25.14 23.21
N ASP A 891 -11.75 25.65 24.38
CA ASP A 891 -13.16 25.87 24.75
C ASP A 891 -13.81 27.01 23.93
N ALA A 892 -13.03 27.90 23.31
CA ALA A 892 -13.51 28.95 22.41
C ALA A 892 -13.88 28.44 21.00
N VAL A 893 -13.50 27.21 20.64
CA VAL A 893 -13.87 26.60 19.34
C VAL A 893 -15.23 25.95 19.46
N ASP A 894 -16.15 26.30 18.57
CA ASP A 894 -17.45 25.64 18.48
C ASP A 894 -17.29 24.17 18.01
N ILE A 895 -17.32 23.25 18.98
CA ILE A 895 -17.23 21.80 18.72
C ILE A 895 -18.51 21.23 18.11
N ASN A 896 -19.62 21.97 18.14
CA ASN A 896 -20.88 21.54 17.55
C ASN A 896 -20.93 21.86 16.05
N ALA A 897 -20.04 22.74 15.56
CA ALA A 897 -19.91 23.05 14.16
C ALA A 897 -19.61 21.78 13.31
N PRO A 898 -19.97 21.82 12.00
CA PRO A 898 -19.57 20.78 11.05
C PRO A 898 -18.04 20.57 11.06
N VAL A 899 -17.61 19.32 10.88
CA VAL A 899 -16.18 18.95 10.90
C VAL A 899 -15.36 19.77 9.90
N ALA A 900 -15.94 20.09 8.75
CA ALA A 900 -15.32 20.94 7.73
C ALA A 900 -15.00 22.36 8.24
N ASP A 901 -15.89 22.95 9.03
CA ASP A 901 -15.71 24.30 9.60
C ASP A 901 -14.71 24.30 10.74
N ILE A 902 -14.70 23.25 11.57
CA ILE A 902 -13.65 23.03 12.59
C ILE A 902 -12.29 22.93 11.90
N ARG A 903 -12.15 22.08 10.87
CA ARG A 903 -10.89 21.93 10.14
C ARG A 903 -10.44 23.23 9.49
N LYS A 904 -11.36 23.99 8.90
CA LYS A 904 -11.08 25.31 8.30
C LYS A 904 -10.59 26.32 9.34
N THR A 905 -11.19 26.32 10.53
CA THR A 905 -10.77 27.16 11.67
C THR A 905 -9.36 26.78 12.12
N MET A 906 -9.11 25.48 12.29
CA MET A 906 -7.81 24.95 12.72
C MET A 906 -6.68 25.26 11.74
N LYS A 907 -6.93 25.21 10.41
CA LYS A 907 -5.93 25.60 9.39
C LYS A 907 -5.41 27.04 9.55
N LYS A 908 -6.18 27.92 10.19
CA LYS A 908 -5.83 29.33 10.37
C LYS A 908 -5.36 29.67 11.79
N PHE A 909 -5.43 28.72 12.72
CA PHE A 909 -5.24 28.98 14.14
C PHE A 909 -3.84 29.54 14.46
N ALA A 910 -2.77 28.85 14.05
CA ALA A 910 -1.40 29.32 14.26
C ALA A 910 -1.15 30.74 13.72
N GLY A 911 -1.65 31.02 12.51
CA GLY A 911 -1.53 32.34 11.87
C GLY A 911 -2.24 33.43 12.67
N ASN A 912 -3.49 33.18 13.07
CA ASN A 912 -4.28 34.12 13.88
C ASN A 912 -3.65 34.35 15.27
N LEU A 913 -3.12 33.30 15.91
CA LEU A 913 -2.45 33.41 17.21
C LEU A 913 -1.18 34.25 17.09
N ASN A 914 -0.37 34.01 16.07
CA ASN A 914 0.84 34.77 15.81
C ASN A 914 0.53 36.26 15.54
N GLU A 915 -0.52 36.55 14.75
CA GLU A 915 -0.99 37.93 14.54
C GLU A 915 -1.43 38.59 15.84
N SER A 916 -2.22 37.90 16.68
CA SER A 916 -2.71 38.45 17.94
C SER A 916 -1.55 38.83 18.87
N ILE A 917 -0.59 37.93 19.03
CA ILE A 917 0.62 38.16 19.84
C ILE A 917 1.43 39.35 19.29
N ASN A 918 1.59 39.45 17.97
CA ASN A 918 2.31 40.56 17.36
C ASN A 918 1.57 41.90 17.49
N ARG A 919 0.24 41.91 17.44
CA ARG A 919 -0.58 43.09 17.70
C ARG A 919 -0.44 43.54 19.15
N GLU A 920 -0.53 42.62 20.11
CA GLU A 920 -0.30 42.93 21.53
C GLU A 920 1.09 43.52 21.77
N LYS A 921 2.14 42.91 21.18
CA LYS A 921 3.51 43.44 21.26
C LYS A 921 3.64 44.84 20.65
N THR A 922 2.97 45.08 19.52
CA THR A 922 2.95 46.40 18.87
C THR A 922 2.24 47.42 19.74
N MET A 923 1.09 47.08 20.32
CA MET A 923 0.36 47.94 21.25
C MET A 923 1.15 48.21 22.53
N GLN A 924 1.81 47.21 23.11
CA GLN A 924 2.68 47.38 24.27
C GLN A 924 3.89 48.27 23.93
N ASN A 925 4.50 48.12 22.75
CA ASN A 925 5.59 48.98 22.31
C ASN A 925 5.12 50.41 22.02
N GLN A 926 3.93 50.59 21.46
CA GLN A 926 3.30 51.90 21.30
C GLN A 926 2.98 52.55 22.64
N ALA A 927 2.42 51.79 23.60
CA ALA A 927 2.19 52.24 24.96
C ALA A 927 3.50 52.64 25.66
N LYS A 928 4.56 51.83 25.57
CA LYS A 928 5.89 52.18 26.09
C LYS A 928 6.49 53.42 25.42
N ARG A 929 6.26 53.62 24.11
CA ARG A 929 6.69 54.83 23.40
C ARG A 929 5.88 56.06 23.81
N LEU A 930 4.58 55.91 24.01
CA LEU A 930 3.69 56.96 24.50
C LEU A 930 4.01 57.33 25.95
N ASP A 931 4.27 56.35 26.81
CA ASP A 931 4.74 56.58 28.18
C ASP A 931 6.12 57.25 28.18
N ALA A 932 7.07 56.79 27.35
CA ALA A 932 8.37 57.44 27.21
C ALA A 932 8.28 58.87 26.63
N ALA A 933 7.35 59.12 25.71
CA ALA A 933 7.07 60.46 25.16
C ALA A 933 6.38 61.37 26.19
N ASN A 934 5.44 60.83 26.97
CA ASN A 934 4.76 61.55 28.05
C ASN A 934 5.72 61.84 29.21
N THR A 935 6.66 60.93 29.51
CA THR A 935 7.71 61.15 30.52
C THR A 935 8.76 62.16 30.03
N LYS A 936 9.01 62.24 28.71
CA LYS A 936 9.80 63.33 28.10
C LYS A 936 9.07 64.68 28.09
N ASN A 937 7.74 64.69 27.93
CA ASN A 937 6.92 65.91 27.97
C ASN A 937 6.62 66.40 29.40
N GLN A 938 6.74 65.54 30.42
CA GLN A 938 6.66 65.90 31.84
C GLN A 938 8.01 66.34 32.44
N ASN A 939 9.08 66.31 31.64
CA ASN A 939 10.37 66.88 32.01
C ASN A 939 10.86 67.84 30.90
N PRO A 940 10.20 69.01 30.73
CA PRO A 940 10.84 70.09 30.00
C PRO A 940 12.01 70.56 30.86
N LYS A 941 13.26 70.23 30.46
CA LYS A 941 14.38 71.04 30.91
C LYS A 941 14.08 72.47 30.50
N GLY A 942 14.05 73.36 31.50
CA GLY A 942 13.97 74.79 31.25
C GLY A 942 14.95 75.22 30.17
N LEU A 943 14.51 76.16 29.34
CA LEU A 943 15.41 77.16 28.80
C LEU A 943 15.88 78.01 30.00
N ASN A 944 17.10 77.68 30.48
CA ASN A 944 18.24 78.56 30.79
C ASN A 944 18.02 79.94 31.44
N PRO A 945 19.13 80.50 31.97
CA PRO A 945 19.53 80.65 33.39
C PRO A 945 18.48 81.26 34.34
#